data_AF-A0A944TQP8-F1
#
_entry.id   AF-A0A944TQP8-F1
#
_cell.length_a   1.000
_cell.length_b   1.000
_cell.length_c   1.000
_cell.angle_alpha   90.00
_cell.angle_beta   90.00
_cell.angle_gamma   90.00
#
_symmetry.space_group_name_H-M   'P 1'
#
loop_
_entity.id
_entity.type
_entity.pdbx_description
1 polymer ?
#
loop_
_entity_poly.entity_id
_entity_poly.type
_entity_poly.pdbx_seq_one_letter_code
_entity_poly.pdbx_strand_id
1 'polypeptide(L)'
;MKKFNWSVIVLAFALLWGPMAFSKSYSDAAVANPRKQVVPTSEEPLVWAQIPVSLIEREARKILLTEGTTITRLDRLDFNPIRRLVNIAGEMTLPPDIVHDMQDIAGAEDIPKQAYSFKISFELPKAELVSKTRFFRMRFVEFKVNDQDMLPAFNIVGNIAAGLMVNTSFMGYMLDEKPEVTINSEDALSTQIKQMIEQKGILFRTDSISFKLDSSKIPQLKAFAELEHLRLWQVRPVLLKGTSDQYALRIEAGIGKPSKNWYKANKARYTSDALSLEEANQAHYSEFSNLKKFMAEINSYKDEVYQSLAFKKLNKREELELKSLSSLLESKARAVLNKKDVLFLADPEKTYFLFRDYAKEHVVSFLSDLNRRHMIDQKVNNGGNKGTGMPFLEKRLSQDSVDHAIRFFKDFEFEGEQMFTQIKAVFAPHLPGIILRGMMNMDVNMLMRIGMEGSGIDFSNIPLRADQRTYGSGIPFELPLRIKMLDDSVIGLDVKSLAIGSGSQRFYIAANSPNAEALVVFAKMAITQTLATTLIEQPFALTEDGEVETEEEPEPAYIRVFQNIHRQIKSYQSFVTDESNFINSMLGIAKIDIEGNPFLLEGKEFVAGKMELFFKKLITYDRETQLIKVKLDPRIASDKILETKNDVQIWNIEPVYDKALANTFLELAVGNKKRSTSYLDMLKKRPDRINSETFTHVEEERKSDLDLRVKLNLTSFEEFINQIFKDAYVTQNKEVEKALRKNESNEFMLVNFIKLNAVSEGKLSMLVNVSRIIKTVKTRWAVNPARWFGSKYKVDVKKQTVQLKGELLLSVKELAKYKNRIKHAPNEIFLGKELISLDIAKVGVNITGDTGIFDKIVNMVAGDIDLKSGLSKKLKVFLMKFAQKYINEEDPDKNGSLEMGGVKINQFVKLFTHKEELLLQLNPNVMGAAFAVRLMPNQVFNGVKLGTLINKERNPYSKKIQDVISFDFMTAGNMGAMDKGELYKIMRDAGSLFKPYLNANSKSELKKLLSTQQLFAMALNNSDLIKMSLRHRLKATLAEYADVSDYVGTDTSVLDAIYAGLPADARLVMAPKGSKRITTTGVELMYFASCAAVLSMQLDRLLSKIEKFGLNTEVAYVKEFEKASIDLKQRYVLELLENYRELGFAENNEKIVEKGPTDWNYVVYPDARYSNSVYQSLKEITK
;
A
#
# COMPACT_ATOMS: atom_id res chain seq x y z
N MET A 1 -22.01 25.54 -14.70
CA MET A 1 -21.19 24.69 -15.59
C MET A 1 -21.44 24.84 -17.08
N LYS A 2 -22.69 25.03 -17.49
CA LYS A 2 -23.27 24.78 -18.82
C LYS A 2 -22.65 25.54 -20.02
N LYS A 3 -21.74 26.50 -19.76
CA LYS A 3 -21.08 27.35 -20.80
C LYS A 3 -19.54 27.35 -20.74
N PHE A 4 -18.91 26.66 -19.79
CA PHE A 4 -17.45 26.75 -19.54
C PHE A 4 -16.59 25.91 -20.50
N ASN A 5 -16.99 24.67 -20.80
CA ASN A 5 -16.32 23.85 -21.83
C ASN A 5 -16.43 24.49 -23.23
N TRP A 6 -17.55 25.19 -23.45
CA TRP A 6 -17.66 26.12 -24.57
C TRP A 6 -16.64 27.23 -24.41
N SER A 7 -16.47 27.92 -23.28
CA SER A 7 -15.62 29.12 -23.19
C SER A 7 -14.13 29.00 -23.62
N VAL A 8 -13.47 27.84 -23.50
CA VAL A 8 -12.08 27.62 -24.00
C VAL A 8 -12.06 27.24 -25.49
N ILE A 9 -13.04 26.42 -25.92
CA ILE A 9 -13.30 26.12 -27.33
C ILE A 9 -13.76 27.39 -28.05
N VAL A 10 -14.59 28.22 -27.41
CA VAL A 10 -15.10 29.55 -27.76
C VAL A 10 -14.01 30.58 -27.61
N LEU A 11 -12.99 30.44 -26.78
CA LEU A 11 -11.85 31.33 -26.89
C LEU A 11 -11.10 31.02 -28.20
N ALA A 12 -10.88 29.74 -28.50
CA ALA A 12 -10.30 29.31 -29.78
C ALA A 12 -11.21 29.64 -30.99
N PHE A 13 -12.54 29.63 -30.82
CA PHE A 13 -13.54 29.97 -31.84
C PHE A 13 -13.81 31.49 -31.89
N ALA A 14 -13.73 32.25 -30.80
CA ALA A 14 -13.85 33.72 -30.74
C ALA A 14 -12.61 34.39 -31.35
N LEU A 15 -11.44 33.80 -31.14
CA LEU A 15 -10.21 34.11 -31.89
C LEU A 15 -10.34 33.80 -33.39
N LEU A 16 -11.37 33.05 -33.82
CA LEU A 16 -11.73 32.80 -35.23
C LEU A 16 -13.01 33.55 -35.67
N TRP A 17 -13.77 34.21 -34.76
CA TRP A 17 -15.12 34.76 -35.01
C TRP A 17 -15.21 36.30 -34.95
N GLY A 18 -14.14 37.03 -34.62
CA GLY A 18 -14.07 38.47 -34.88
C GLY A 18 -13.52 38.71 -36.29
N PRO A 19 -14.34 39.10 -37.29
CA PRO A 19 -15.02 40.39 -37.30
C PRO A 19 -16.47 40.33 -37.82
N MET A 20 -17.41 40.91 -37.06
CA MET A 20 -18.74 41.27 -37.55
C MET A 20 -18.68 42.70 -38.10
N ALA A 21 -18.44 42.85 -39.41
CA ALA A 21 -18.86 43.98 -40.25
C ALA A 21 -18.33 43.77 -41.68
N PHE A 22 -19.20 44.01 -42.66
CA PHE A 22 -19.01 43.97 -44.12
C PHE A 22 -19.16 42.59 -44.81
N SER A 23 -20.37 42.35 -45.32
CA SER A 23 -20.54 41.65 -46.60
C SER A 23 -21.67 42.30 -47.41
N LYS A 24 -21.39 42.60 -48.69
CA LYS A 24 -22.42 42.81 -49.73
C LYS A 24 -21.85 42.36 -51.09
N SER A 25 -22.44 41.30 -51.64
CA SER A 25 -22.62 40.88 -53.06
C SER A 25 -21.39 40.80 -54.00
N TYR A 26 -21.17 39.83 -54.91
CA TYR A 26 -22.05 39.22 -55.95
C TYR A 26 -21.41 37.92 -56.54
N SER A 27 -22.25 37.19 -57.30
CA SER A 27 -22.25 35.91 -58.06
C SER A 27 -21.02 35.17 -58.64
N ASP A 28 -21.17 33.83 -58.64
CA ASP A 28 -20.96 32.76 -59.65
C ASP A 28 -19.82 32.80 -60.69
N ALA A 29 -19.02 31.71 -60.70
CA ALA A 29 -18.70 30.92 -61.91
C ALA A 29 -18.11 29.53 -61.57
N ALA A 30 -18.45 28.55 -62.41
CA ALA A 30 -18.29 27.10 -62.28
C ALA A 30 -16.86 26.54 -62.08
N VAL A 31 -16.76 25.38 -61.42
CA VAL A 31 -15.52 24.59 -61.30
C VAL A 31 -15.67 23.21 -61.96
N ALA A 32 -14.74 22.91 -62.86
CA ALA A 32 -14.54 21.60 -63.48
C ALA A 32 -13.43 20.78 -62.77
N ASN A 33 -13.69 19.47 -62.68
CA ASN A 33 -12.90 18.29 -62.32
C ASN A 33 -11.43 18.40 -61.81
N PRO A 34 -11.06 17.73 -60.69
CA PRO A 34 -9.73 17.81 -60.09
C PRO A 34 -8.82 16.63 -60.47
N ARG A 35 -7.71 16.88 -61.19
CA ARG A 35 -6.55 15.97 -61.19
C ARG A 35 -5.23 16.75 -61.17
N LYS A 36 -4.42 16.44 -60.14
CA LYS A 36 -3.02 16.87 -59.92
C LYS A 36 -2.79 18.40 -59.89
N GLN A 37 -3.36 19.10 -58.93
CA GLN A 37 -3.03 20.51 -58.71
C GLN A 37 -1.81 20.68 -57.78
N VAL A 38 -0.78 21.33 -58.32
CA VAL A 38 0.22 22.08 -57.56
C VAL A 38 -0.54 22.93 -56.54
N VAL A 39 -0.33 22.73 -55.24
CA VAL A 39 -0.95 23.60 -54.23
C VAL A 39 -0.52 25.03 -54.54
N PRO A 40 -1.44 25.94 -54.91
CA PRO A 40 -1.07 27.29 -55.32
C PRO A 40 -0.30 27.99 -54.20
N THR A 41 0.76 28.71 -54.55
CA THR A 41 1.46 29.60 -53.62
C THR A 41 1.04 31.03 -53.90
N SER A 42 0.52 31.73 -52.89
CA SER A 42 0.14 33.13 -52.99
C SER A 42 1.09 34.00 -52.17
N GLU A 43 1.32 35.24 -52.64
CA GLU A 43 2.08 36.26 -51.91
C GLU A 43 1.19 37.11 -51.01
N GLU A 44 -0.13 37.14 -51.27
CA GLU A 44 -1.10 37.99 -50.58
C GLU A 44 -2.21 37.18 -49.90
N PRO A 45 -2.60 37.55 -48.66
CA PRO A 45 -3.72 36.94 -47.98
C PRO A 45 -5.04 37.37 -48.64
N LEU A 46 -5.97 36.41 -48.77
CA LEU A 46 -7.32 36.68 -49.26
C LEU A 46 -8.15 37.42 -48.20
N VAL A 47 -7.93 37.07 -46.93
CA VAL A 47 -8.61 37.65 -45.78
C VAL A 47 -7.57 38.03 -44.75
N TRP A 48 -7.61 39.26 -44.27
CA TRP A 48 -6.83 39.69 -43.11
C TRP A 48 -7.66 40.56 -42.19
N ALA A 49 -7.52 40.36 -40.88
CA ALA A 49 -8.15 41.15 -39.85
C ALA A 49 -7.13 41.54 -38.78
N GLN A 50 -7.21 42.77 -38.27
CA GLN A 50 -6.48 43.23 -37.10
C GLN A 50 -7.50 43.66 -36.05
N ILE A 51 -7.65 42.83 -35.02
CA ILE A 51 -8.64 43.02 -33.97
C ILE A 51 -7.92 43.62 -32.76
N PRO A 52 -8.31 44.82 -32.28
CA PRO A 52 -7.74 45.37 -31.05
C PRO A 52 -7.89 44.37 -29.89
N VAL A 53 -6.82 44.16 -29.14
CA VAL A 53 -6.83 43.20 -28.02
C VAL A 53 -7.88 43.56 -26.98
N SER A 54 -8.11 44.85 -26.71
CA SER A 54 -9.15 45.34 -25.80
C SER A 54 -10.57 44.89 -26.20
N LEU A 55 -10.85 44.76 -27.50
CA LEU A 55 -12.13 44.24 -27.98
C LEU A 55 -12.26 42.74 -27.71
N ILE A 56 -11.19 41.98 -27.95
CA ILE A 56 -11.14 40.53 -27.68
C ILE A 56 -11.34 40.28 -26.20
N GLU A 57 -10.64 41.04 -25.35
CA GLU A 57 -10.77 40.93 -23.90
C GLU A 57 -12.20 41.17 -23.43
N ARG A 58 -12.86 42.21 -23.97
CA ARG A 58 -14.24 42.54 -23.61
C ARG A 58 -15.21 41.41 -23.96
N GLU A 59 -15.15 40.90 -25.19
CA GLU A 59 -16.05 39.81 -25.62
C GLU A 59 -15.73 38.49 -24.92
N ALA A 60 -14.45 38.17 -24.73
CA ALA A 60 -14.04 36.99 -23.99
C ALA A 60 -14.50 37.05 -22.53
N ARG A 61 -14.36 38.19 -21.85
CA ARG A 61 -14.88 38.38 -20.47
C ARG A 61 -16.39 38.20 -20.41
N LYS A 62 -17.12 38.76 -21.37
CA LYS A 62 -18.58 38.60 -21.47
C LYS A 62 -18.96 37.13 -21.53
N ILE A 63 -18.27 36.32 -22.34
CA ILE A 63 -18.54 34.89 -22.49
C ILE A 63 -18.09 34.08 -21.26
N LEU A 64 -16.86 34.29 -20.79
CA LEU A 64 -16.23 33.53 -19.70
C LEU A 64 -16.92 33.76 -18.35
N LEU A 65 -17.44 34.97 -18.10
CA LEU A 65 -18.08 35.38 -16.85
C LEU A 65 -19.62 35.42 -16.93
N THR A 66 -20.21 34.85 -17.98
CA THR A 66 -21.68 34.75 -18.07
C THR A 66 -22.23 33.89 -16.92
N GLU A 67 -23.37 34.28 -16.35
CA GLU A 67 -24.06 33.54 -15.30
C GLU A 67 -24.22 32.04 -15.69
N GLY A 68 -23.79 31.16 -14.79
CA GLY A 68 -23.72 29.71 -15.02
C GLY A 68 -22.38 29.17 -15.53
N THR A 69 -21.30 29.97 -15.66
CA THR A 69 -19.92 29.46 -15.83
C THR A 69 -19.27 29.12 -14.47
N THR A 70 -18.20 28.32 -14.48
CA THR A 70 -17.41 28.03 -13.27
C THR A 70 -16.38 29.11 -12.99
N ILE A 71 -15.95 29.88 -13.99
CA ILE A 71 -15.08 31.06 -13.81
C ILE A 71 -15.89 32.15 -13.15
N THR A 72 -15.57 32.45 -11.89
CA THR A 72 -16.18 33.53 -11.13
C THR A 72 -15.45 34.85 -11.33
N ARG A 73 -14.14 34.80 -11.60
CA ARG A 73 -13.31 35.98 -11.79
C ARG A 73 -12.27 35.75 -12.88
N LEU A 74 -11.96 36.78 -13.66
CA LEU A 74 -10.90 36.76 -14.66
C LEU A 74 -9.92 37.91 -14.39
N ASP A 75 -8.77 37.58 -13.82
CA ASP A 75 -7.76 38.55 -13.38
C ASP A 75 -6.85 38.97 -14.55
N ARG A 76 -6.59 38.06 -15.48
CA ARG A 76 -5.72 38.27 -16.63
C ARG A 76 -6.32 37.67 -17.88
N LEU A 77 -6.36 38.46 -18.93
CA LEU A 77 -6.49 37.99 -20.30
C LEU A 77 -5.66 38.95 -21.14
N ASP A 78 -4.46 38.55 -21.54
CA ASP A 78 -3.60 39.41 -22.36
C ASP A 78 -2.83 38.62 -23.42
N PHE A 79 -2.34 39.36 -24.42
CA PHE A 79 -1.71 38.82 -25.61
C PHE A 79 -0.31 39.40 -25.75
N ASN A 80 0.70 38.55 -25.74
CA ASN A 80 2.08 38.99 -25.85
C ASN A 80 2.68 38.70 -27.24
N PRO A 81 3.09 39.74 -28.00
CA PRO A 81 3.68 39.59 -29.34
C PRO A 81 5.12 39.06 -29.35
N ILE A 82 5.92 39.22 -28.29
CA ILE A 82 7.33 38.75 -28.22
C ILE A 82 7.38 37.23 -28.43
N ARG A 83 6.49 36.47 -27.77
CA ARG A 83 6.45 35.00 -27.84
C ARG A 83 5.21 34.41 -28.52
N ARG A 84 4.27 35.26 -28.96
CA ARG A 84 2.92 34.87 -29.44
C ARG A 84 2.11 34.18 -28.33
N LEU A 85 2.20 34.66 -27.10
CA LEU A 85 1.50 34.06 -25.96
C LEU A 85 0.11 34.64 -25.81
N VAL A 86 -0.80 33.80 -25.35
CA VAL A 86 -2.07 34.19 -24.75
C VAL A 86 -2.01 33.75 -23.29
N ASN A 87 -2.19 34.69 -22.37
CA ASN A 87 -2.22 34.39 -20.94
C ASN A 87 -3.64 34.61 -20.42
N ILE A 88 -4.14 33.63 -19.67
CA ILE A 88 -5.47 33.64 -19.06
C ILE A 88 -5.29 33.28 -17.60
N ALA A 89 -5.71 34.15 -16.69
CA ALA A 89 -5.72 33.84 -15.27
C ALA A 89 -6.99 34.35 -14.59
N GLY A 90 -7.42 33.67 -13.55
CA GLY A 90 -8.61 34.04 -12.80
C GLY A 90 -8.93 33.05 -11.69
N GLU A 91 -10.16 33.11 -11.22
CA GLU A 91 -10.71 32.20 -10.22
C GLU A 91 -11.88 31.43 -10.82
N MET A 92 -11.98 30.16 -10.45
CA MET A 92 -13.13 29.32 -10.74
C MET A 92 -13.68 28.71 -9.45
N THR A 93 -14.96 28.38 -9.41
CA THR A 93 -15.56 27.64 -8.30
C THR A 93 -16.03 26.28 -8.78
N LEU A 94 -15.97 25.31 -7.87
CA LEU A 94 -16.60 24.03 -8.14
C LEU A 94 -18.13 24.22 -8.23
N PRO A 95 -18.79 23.44 -9.10
CA PRO A 95 -20.24 23.51 -9.26
C PRO A 95 -20.98 23.16 -7.96
N PRO A 96 -22.12 23.79 -7.65
CA PRO A 96 -22.85 23.56 -6.40
C PRO A 96 -23.25 22.11 -6.18
N ASP A 97 -23.71 21.42 -7.23
CA ASP A 97 -24.16 20.02 -7.13
C ASP A 97 -22.97 19.11 -6.79
N ILE A 98 -21.82 19.29 -7.47
CA ILE A 98 -20.58 18.59 -7.14
C ILE A 98 -20.13 18.92 -5.71
N VAL A 99 -20.24 20.18 -5.27
CA VAL A 99 -19.87 20.57 -3.90
C VAL A 99 -20.82 19.95 -2.87
N HIS A 100 -22.13 19.87 -3.17
CA HIS A 100 -23.13 19.24 -2.30
C HIS A 100 -22.91 17.73 -2.21
N ASP A 101 -22.70 17.05 -3.33
CA ASP A 101 -22.42 15.61 -3.34
C ASP A 101 -21.09 15.32 -2.64
N MET A 102 -20.07 16.15 -2.86
CA MET A 102 -18.82 16.09 -2.10
C MET A 102 -19.02 16.36 -0.61
N GLN A 103 -19.94 17.24 -0.22
CA GLN A 103 -20.28 17.53 1.19
C GLN A 103 -21.01 16.34 1.83
N ASP A 104 -21.93 15.70 1.11
CA ASP A 104 -22.65 14.50 1.56
C ASP A 104 -21.71 13.31 1.72
N ILE A 105 -20.85 13.03 0.73
CA ILE A 105 -19.79 12.02 0.82
C ILE A 105 -18.85 12.34 1.98
N ALA A 106 -18.52 13.62 2.18
CA ALA A 106 -17.63 14.05 3.25
C ALA A 106 -18.31 14.12 4.63
N GLY A 107 -19.61 13.85 4.74
CA GLY A 107 -20.38 13.96 5.98
C GLY A 107 -20.29 15.35 6.62
N ALA A 108 -20.30 16.40 5.79
CA ALA A 108 -19.84 17.73 6.16
C ALA A 108 -20.86 18.83 5.86
N GLU A 109 -21.45 19.44 6.90
CA GLU A 109 -22.51 20.45 6.72
C GLU A 109 -22.06 21.79 6.11
N ASP A 110 -20.77 22.05 5.88
CA ASP A 110 -20.32 23.30 5.24
C ASP A 110 -18.83 23.19 4.90
N ILE A 111 -18.50 22.80 3.67
CA ILE A 111 -17.18 23.07 3.10
C ILE A 111 -17.23 24.48 2.52
N PRO A 112 -16.30 25.40 2.90
CA PRO A 112 -16.28 26.74 2.33
C PRO A 112 -16.24 26.66 0.80
N LYS A 113 -17.06 27.46 0.10
CA LYS A 113 -16.96 27.63 -1.34
C LYS A 113 -15.55 28.11 -1.68
N GLN A 114 -14.66 27.20 -2.03
CA GLN A 114 -13.29 27.53 -2.39
C GLN A 114 -13.27 28.02 -3.84
N ALA A 115 -12.77 29.23 -4.01
CA ALA A 115 -12.35 29.73 -5.31
C ALA A 115 -10.97 29.14 -5.63
N TYR A 116 -10.87 28.48 -6.77
CA TYR A 116 -9.67 27.86 -7.31
C TYR A 116 -9.04 28.84 -8.29
N SER A 117 -7.80 29.27 -8.03
CA SER A 117 -7.08 30.11 -8.98
C SER A 117 -6.63 29.26 -10.18
N PHE A 118 -6.61 29.83 -11.38
CA PHE A 118 -6.05 29.17 -12.55
C PHE A 118 -5.20 30.14 -13.36
N LYS A 119 -4.14 29.60 -13.99
CA LYS A 119 -3.25 30.32 -14.89
C LYS A 119 -2.94 29.41 -16.09
N ILE A 120 -3.33 29.85 -17.27
CA ILE A 120 -3.14 29.13 -18.52
C ILE A 120 -2.42 30.08 -19.47
N SER A 121 -1.23 29.67 -19.89
CA SER A 121 -0.43 30.44 -20.85
C SER A 121 -0.07 29.52 -22.01
N PHE A 122 -0.44 29.89 -23.23
CA PHE A 122 -0.16 29.08 -24.42
C PHE A 122 0.39 29.92 -25.58
N GLU A 123 1.32 29.33 -26.33
CA GLU A 123 1.84 29.86 -27.57
C GLU A 123 0.88 29.59 -28.72
N LEU A 124 0.58 30.64 -29.47
CA LEU A 124 -0.08 30.55 -30.76
C LEU A 124 0.90 29.96 -31.81
N PRO A 125 0.37 29.17 -32.74
CA PRO A 125 1.19 28.42 -33.69
C PRO A 125 1.96 29.36 -34.63
N LYS A 126 3.20 28.97 -34.96
CA LYS A 126 4.02 29.67 -35.97
C LYS A 126 3.31 29.61 -37.32
N ALA A 127 3.42 30.69 -38.11
CA ALA A 127 2.81 30.77 -39.43
C ALA A 127 3.15 29.56 -40.32
N GLU A 128 4.40 29.08 -40.30
CA GLU A 128 4.82 27.88 -41.03
C GLU A 128 4.05 26.61 -40.63
N LEU A 129 3.67 26.48 -39.36
CA LEU A 129 2.99 25.30 -38.86
C LEU A 129 1.50 25.33 -39.26
N VAL A 130 0.85 26.48 -39.10
CA VAL A 130 -0.58 26.69 -39.45
C VAL A 130 -0.82 26.61 -40.95
N SER A 131 0.11 27.11 -41.78
CA SER A 131 -0.06 27.11 -43.23
C SER A 131 0.26 25.75 -43.88
N LYS A 132 1.19 24.99 -43.29
CA LYS A 132 1.59 23.65 -43.78
C LYS A 132 0.60 22.57 -43.32
N THR A 133 0.01 22.71 -42.14
CA THR A 133 -0.95 21.76 -41.56
C THR A 133 -2.37 22.33 -41.63
N ARG A 134 -3.42 21.50 -41.70
CA ARG A 134 -4.81 21.99 -41.49
C ARG A 134 -5.14 22.10 -40.00
N PHE A 135 -4.14 22.17 -39.12
CA PHE A 135 -4.32 22.13 -37.68
C PHE A 135 -3.92 23.45 -37.04
N PHE A 136 -4.80 23.98 -36.20
CA PHE A 136 -4.48 25.03 -35.25
C PHE A 136 -3.95 24.38 -33.97
N ARG A 137 -2.65 24.49 -33.71
CA ARG A 137 -1.98 23.89 -32.55
C ARG A 137 -1.69 24.95 -31.50
N MET A 138 -2.32 24.84 -30.33
CA MET A 138 -2.00 25.64 -29.15
C MET A 138 -0.99 24.87 -28.31
N ARG A 139 0.17 25.47 -28.02
CA ARG A 139 1.19 24.84 -27.18
C ARG A 139 1.18 25.49 -25.80
N PHE A 140 0.83 24.73 -24.77
CA PHE A 140 0.84 25.22 -23.40
C PHE A 140 2.29 25.41 -22.93
N VAL A 141 2.54 26.57 -22.32
CA VAL A 141 3.80 26.93 -21.66
C VAL A 141 3.61 26.98 -20.14
N GLU A 142 2.40 27.31 -19.70
CA GLU A 142 1.99 27.23 -18.30
C GLU A 142 0.57 26.68 -18.24
N PHE A 143 0.34 25.71 -17.37
CA PHE A 143 -0.99 25.24 -17.02
C PHE A 143 -1.03 24.99 -15.52
N LYS A 144 -1.44 26.00 -14.75
CA LYS A 144 -1.55 25.94 -13.30
C LYS A 144 -3.00 26.02 -12.86
N VAL A 145 -3.36 25.16 -11.93
CA VAL A 145 -4.56 25.31 -11.10
C VAL A 145 -4.06 25.39 -9.68
N ASN A 146 -4.48 26.39 -8.91
CA ASN A 146 -4.10 26.54 -7.51
C ASN A 146 -2.57 26.61 -7.33
N ASP A 147 -1.90 27.30 -8.27
CA ASP A 147 -0.44 27.43 -8.43
C ASP A 147 0.34 26.12 -8.57
N GLN A 148 -0.36 25.00 -8.72
CA GLN A 148 0.20 23.70 -9.01
C GLN A 148 0.36 23.56 -10.53
N ASP A 149 1.60 23.32 -10.98
CA ASP A 149 1.88 23.11 -12.40
C ASP A 149 1.40 21.72 -12.84
N MET A 150 0.42 21.72 -13.74
CA MET A 150 -0.22 20.55 -14.34
C MET A 150 0.42 20.20 -15.69
N LEU A 151 1.31 21.05 -16.22
CA LEU A 151 1.96 20.83 -17.51
C LEU A 151 2.75 19.51 -17.58
N PRO A 152 3.48 19.08 -16.53
CA PRO A 152 4.11 17.74 -16.49
C PRO A 152 3.10 16.62 -16.72
N ALA A 153 1.91 16.73 -16.11
CA ALA A 153 0.85 15.72 -16.15
C ALA A 153 -0.11 15.88 -17.32
N PHE A 154 0.13 16.80 -18.26
CA PHE A 154 -0.84 17.18 -19.29
C PHE A 154 -1.23 16.03 -20.23
N ASN A 155 -0.36 15.03 -20.43
CA ASN A 155 -0.74 13.80 -21.13
C ASN A 155 -1.80 12.99 -20.37
N ILE A 156 -1.65 12.87 -19.05
CA ILE A 156 -2.59 12.14 -18.18
C ILE A 156 -3.91 12.91 -18.16
N VAL A 157 -3.86 14.20 -17.86
CA VAL A 157 -5.04 15.09 -17.82
C VAL A 157 -5.73 15.15 -19.18
N GLY A 158 -4.97 15.28 -20.26
CA GLY A 158 -5.49 15.37 -21.63
C GLY A 158 -6.18 14.10 -22.10
N ASN A 159 -5.65 12.91 -21.75
CA ASN A 159 -6.30 11.64 -22.07
C ASN A 159 -7.58 11.41 -21.27
N ILE A 160 -7.56 11.73 -19.96
CA ILE A 160 -8.76 11.66 -19.12
C ILE A 160 -9.82 12.64 -19.64
N ALA A 161 -9.43 13.89 -19.94
CA ALA A 161 -10.33 14.90 -20.48
C ALA A 161 -10.92 14.48 -21.83
N ALA A 162 -10.11 13.93 -22.73
CA ALA A 162 -10.59 13.40 -24.02
C ALA A 162 -11.60 12.27 -23.83
N GLY A 163 -11.31 11.35 -22.89
CA GLY A 163 -12.20 10.24 -22.56
C GLY A 163 -13.55 10.70 -21.97
N LEU A 164 -13.52 11.66 -21.03
CA LEU A 164 -14.72 12.30 -20.49
C LEU A 164 -15.52 13.01 -21.60
N MET A 165 -14.85 13.71 -22.52
CA MET A 165 -15.48 14.39 -23.65
C MET A 165 -16.09 13.44 -24.70
N VAL A 166 -15.63 12.20 -24.77
CA VAL A 166 -16.21 11.16 -25.64
C VAL A 166 -17.42 10.49 -25.00
N ASN A 167 -17.56 10.54 -23.68
CA ASN A 167 -18.76 10.07 -22.99
C ASN A 167 -19.93 11.03 -23.26
N THR A 168 -20.81 10.63 -24.20
CA THR A 168 -21.95 11.44 -24.62
C THR A 168 -22.98 11.68 -23.52
N SER A 169 -23.13 10.77 -22.55
CA SER A 169 -24.03 10.95 -21.40
C SER A 169 -23.47 11.98 -20.42
N PHE A 170 -22.17 11.90 -20.12
CA PHE A 170 -21.47 12.90 -19.31
C PHE A 170 -21.47 14.27 -20.00
N MET A 171 -21.21 14.31 -21.32
CA MET A 171 -21.25 15.56 -22.08
C MET A 171 -22.67 16.11 -22.20
N GLY A 172 -23.70 15.27 -22.36
CA GLY A 172 -25.10 15.69 -22.34
C GLY A 172 -25.48 16.34 -21.01
N TYR A 173 -25.08 15.73 -19.89
CA TYR A 173 -25.21 16.32 -18.55
C TYR A 173 -24.48 17.67 -18.43
N MET A 174 -23.23 17.74 -18.90
CA MET A 174 -22.44 18.99 -18.87
C MET A 174 -22.99 20.09 -19.79
N LEU A 175 -23.70 19.73 -20.86
CA LEU A 175 -24.28 20.62 -21.87
C LEU A 175 -25.76 20.96 -21.61
N ASP A 176 -26.39 20.37 -20.60
CA ASP A 176 -27.79 20.59 -20.25
C ASP A 176 -28.81 20.13 -21.32
N GLU A 177 -28.45 19.11 -22.10
CA GLU A 177 -29.43 18.42 -22.93
C GLU A 177 -30.30 17.55 -21.99
N LYS A 178 -31.61 17.81 -21.93
CA LYS A 178 -32.52 16.99 -21.10
C LYS A 178 -32.35 15.51 -21.46
N PRO A 179 -32.22 14.59 -20.47
CA PRO A 179 -32.00 13.16 -20.73
C PRO A 179 -33.07 12.53 -21.63
N GLU A 180 -34.27 13.12 -21.65
CA GLU A 180 -35.42 12.66 -22.41
C GLU A 180 -35.38 13.04 -23.92
N VAL A 181 -34.43 13.87 -24.39
CA VAL A 181 -34.51 14.45 -25.75
C VAL A 181 -33.44 13.99 -26.75
N THR A 182 -32.29 13.42 -26.36
CA THR A 182 -31.17 13.29 -27.33
C THR A 182 -30.35 11.99 -27.26
N ILE A 183 -30.97 10.83 -27.02
CA ILE A 183 -30.21 9.56 -27.12
C ILE A 183 -29.84 9.19 -28.58
N ASN A 184 -30.46 9.79 -29.62
CA ASN A 184 -30.27 9.32 -31.02
C ASN A 184 -30.20 10.39 -32.14
N SER A 185 -30.10 11.69 -31.88
CA SER A 185 -29.93 12.66 -32.98
C SER A 185 -28.45 12.83 -33.35
N GLU A 186 -28.09 12.57 -34.61
CA GLU A 186 -26.74 12.86 -35.16
C GLU A 186 -26.32 14.34 -34.99
N ASP A 187 -27.30 15.24 -34.78
CA ASP A 187 -27.10 16.68 -34.58
C ASP A 187 -26.78 17.08 -33.12
N ALA A 188 -26.85 16.17 -32.15
CA ALA A 188 -26.54 16.48 -30.75
C ALA A 188 -25.07 16.89 -30.58
N LEU A 189 -24.82 17.94 -29.80
CA LEU A 189 -23.49 18.54 -29.72
C LEU A 189 -22.48 17.61 -29.04
N SER A 190 -22.96 16.80 -28.09
CA SER A 190 -22.21 15.71 -27.45
C SER A 190 -21.70 14.68 -28.48
N THR A 191 -22.55 14.26 -29.42
CA THR A 191 -22.22 13.35 -30.52
C THR A 191 -21.21 13.98 -31.49
N GLN A 192 -21.35 15.28 -31.79
CA GLN A 192 -20.39 16.00 -32.63
C GLN A 192 -19.00 16.09 -32.00
N ILE A 193 -18.91 16.35 -30.68
CA ILE A 193 -17.65 16.39 -29.94
C ILE A 193 -16.97 15.02 -29.96
N LYS A 194 -17.74 13.96 -29.68
CA LYS A 194 -17.27 12.56 -29.79
C LYS A 194 -16.69 12.28 -31.19
N GLN A 195 -17.43 12.59 -32.25
CA GLN A 195 -16.97 12.42 -33.63
C GLN A 195 -15.71 13.25 -33.93
N MET A 196 -15.61 14.49 -33.44
CA MET A 196 -14.42 15.32 -33.63
C MET A 196 -13.18 14.70 -32.96
N ILE A 197 -13.31 14.07 -31.80
CA ILE A 197 -12.19 13.40 -31.12
C ILE A 197 -11.84 12.09 -31.86
N GLU A 198 -12.82 11.23 -32.14
CA GLU A 198 -12.63 9.93 -32.80
C GLU A 198 -12.07 10.05 -34.23
N GLN A 199 -12.52 11.06 -34.98
CA GLN A 199 -12.03 11.34 -36.34
C GLN A 199 -10.73 12.17 -36.36
N LYS A 200 -10.06 12.35 -35.21
CA LYS A 200 -8.82 13.12 -35.07
C LYS A 200 -8.95 14.59 -35.50
N GLY A 201 -10.14 15.16 -35.36
CA GLY A 201 -10.42 16.59 -35.47
C GLY A 201 -9.88 17.38 -34.27
N ILE A 202 -9.89 16.79 -33.07
CA ILE A 202 -9.21 17.33 -31.87
C ILE A 202 -8.14 16.33 -31.45
N LEU A 203 -6.92 16.81 -31.19
CA LEU A 203 -5.78 15.99 -30.78
C LEU A 203 -5.15 16.57 -29.52
N PHE A 204 -5.11 15.78 -28.46
CA PHE A 204 -4.34 16.05 -27.24
C PHE A 204 -2.94 15.45 -27.37
N ARG A 205 -1.91 16.22 -27.00
CA ARG A 205 -0.50 15.80 -26.94
C ARG A 205 0.13 16.39 -25.68
N THR A 206 1.34 15.93 -25.34
CA THR A 206 2.08 16.26 -24.09
C THR A 206 2.06 17.71 -23.67
N ASP A 207 2.11 18.65 -24.60
CA ASP A 207 2.12 20.08 -24.30
C ASP A 207 1.20 20.88 -25.22
N SER A 208 0.25 20.22 -25.91
CA SER A 208 -0.54 20.93 -26.91
C SER A 208 -1.88 20.30 -27.22
N ILE A 209 -2.83 21.15 -27.57
CA ILE A 209 -4.11 20.78 -28.15
C ILE A 209 -4.11 21.25 -29.60
N SER A 210 -4.47 20.37 -30.54
CA SER A 210 -4.57 20.70 -31.96
C SER A 210 -5.99 20.52 -32.46
N PHE A 211 -6.53 21.51 -33.16
CA PHE A 211 -7.85 21.46 -33.77
C PHE A 211 -7.71 21.46 -35.29
N LYS A 212 -8.41 20.56 -35.97
CA LYS A 212 -8.49 20.56 -37.42
C LYS A 212 -9.42 21.70 -37.84
N LEU A 213 -8.87 22.65 -38.60
CA LEU A 213 -9.62 23.75 -39.17
C LEU A 213 -10.37 23.23 -40.41
N ASP A 214 -11.70 23.24 -40.32
CA ASP A 214 -12.59 22.87 -41.42
C ASP A 214 -13.62 23.99 -41.61
N SER A 215 -13.41 24.83 -42.64
CA SER A 215 -14.27 25.98 -42.93
C SER A 215 -15.72 25.58 -43.23
N SER A 216 -15.95 24.34 -43.70
CA SER A 216 -17.30 23.82 -43.97
C SER A 216 -18.10 23.56 -42.70
N LYS A 217 -17.42 23.31 -41.57
CA LYS A 217 -18.04 23.02 -40.27
C LYS A 217 -18.12 24.26 -39.36
N ILE A 218 -17.58 25.40 -39.79
CA ILE A 218 -17.60 26.66 -39.02
C ILE A 218 -18.66 27.59 -39.66
N PRO A 219 -19.81 27.86 -39.00
CA PRO A 219 -20.94 28.55 -39.62
C PRO A 219 -20.60 29.89 -40.29
N GLN A 220 -19.74 30.72 -39.68
CA GLN A 220 -19.31 32.01 -40.23
C GLN A 220 -18.33 31.88 -41.41
N LEU A 221 -17.65 30.73 -41.52
CA LEU A 221 -16.72 30.45 -42.61
C LEU A 221 -17.33 29.56 -43.69
N LYS A 222 -18.63 29.22 -43.56
CA LYS A 222 -19.36 28.40 -44.53
C LYS A 222 -19.43 29.05 -45.91
N ALA A 223 -19.47 30.39 -45.96
CA ALA A 223 -19.36 31.16 -47.21
C ALA A 223 -18.01 30.97 -47.93
N PHE A 224 -16.98 30.55 -47.20
CA PHE A 224 -15.66 30.22 -47.73
C PHE A 224 -15.44 28.71 -47.87
N ALA A 225 -16.46 27.87 -47.64
CA ALA A 225 -16.34 26.41 -47.72
C ALA A 225 -16.09 25.91 -49.15
N GLU A 226 -16.55 26.65 -50.16
CA GLU A 226 -16.34 26.35 -51.59
C GLU A 226 -14.89 26.63 -52.05
N LEU A 227 -14.11 27.38 -51.27
CA LEU A 227 -12.69 27.61 -51.53
C LEU A 227 -11.86 26.41 -51.04
N GLU A 228 -11.78 25.35 -51.85
CA GLU A 228 -11.07 24.08 -51.53
C GLU A 228 -9.65 24.24 -50.94
N HIS A 229 -8.98 25.36 -51.26
CA HIS A 229 -7.60 25.65 -50.88
C HIS A 229 -7.46 26.77 -49.85
N LEU A 230 -8.53 27.32 -49.26
CA LEU A 230 -8.39 28.34 -48.22
C LEU A 230 -7.66 27.77 -47.00
N ARG A 231 -6.58 28.43 -46.60
CA ARG A 231 -5.78 28.05 -45.42
C ARG A 231 -5.57 29.26 -44.52
N LEU A 232 -5.63 29.01 -43.22
CA LEU A 232 -5.15 29.97 -42.22
C LEU A 232 -3.62 30.07 -42.35
N TRP A 233 -3.11 31.26 -42.56
CA TRP A 233 -1.68 31.54 -42.72
C TRP A 233 -1.05 31.95 -41.40
N GLN A 234 -1.73 32.76 -40.60
CA GLN A 234 -1.28 33.11 -39.25
C GLN A 234 -2.41 33.59 -38.34
N VAL A 235 -2.20 33.37 -37.05
CA VAL A 235 -2.91 34.03 -35.94
C VAL A 235 -1.85 34.44 -34.94
N ARG A 236 -1.63 35.74 -34.76
CA ARG A 236 -0.65 36.24 -33.78
C ARG A 236 -0.95 37.67 -33.31
N PRO A 237 -0.60 38.01 -32.06
CA PRO A 237 -0.52 39.41 -31.65
C PRO A 237 0.59 40.14 -32.42
N VAL A 238 0.32 41.39 -32.79
CA VAL A 238 1.25 42.31 -33.45
C VAL A 238 1.16 43.69 -32.81
N LEU A 239 2.28 44.42 -32.81
CA LEU A 239 2.30 45.83 -32.44
C LEU A 239 1.65 46.66 -33.55
N LEU A 240 0.77 47.59 -33.18
CA LEU A 240 0.20 48.55 -34.12
C LEU A 240 1.28 49.55 -34.53
N LYS A 241 1.42 49.78 -35.84
CA LYS A 241 2.43 50.71 -36.37
C LYS A 241 2.22 52.11 -35.79
N GLY A 242 3.30 52.72 -35.31
CA GLY A 242 3.27 54.08 -34.74
C GLY A 242 2.83 54.13 -33.27
N THR A 243 2.66 52.98 -32.61
CA THR A 243 2.35 52.88 -31.18
C THR A 243 3.49 52.20 -30.44
N SER A 244 3.69 52.53 -29.15
CA SER A 244 4.69 51.91 -28.28
C SER A 244 4.17 50.72 -27.47
N ASP A 245 2.84 50.62 -27.32
CA ASP A 245 2.19 49.73 -26.35
C ASP A 245 0.85 49.13 -26.83
N GLN A 246 0.36 49.47 -28.02
CA GLN A 246 -0.93 48.98 -28.50
C GLN A 246 -0.83 47.70 -29.33
N TYR A 247 -1.56 46.68 -28.91
CA TYR A 247 -1.59 45.36 -29.53
C TYR A 247 -2.88 45.08 -30.29
N ALA A 248 -2.75 44.38 -31.41
CA ALA A 248 -3.88 43.77 -32.12
C ALA A 248 -3.60 42.30 -32.40
N LEU A 249 -4.63 41.45 -32.36
CA LEU A 249 -4.54 40.11 -32.90
C LEU A 249 -4.71 40.18 -34.42
N ARG A 250 -3.65 39.78 -35.14
CA ARG A 250 -3.66 39.67 -36.59
C ARG A 250 -4.01 38.24 -37.00
N ILE A 251 -5.07 38.10 -37.78
CA ILE A 251 -5.51 36.85 -38.40
C ILE A 251 -5.36 37.01 -39.91
N GLU A 252 -4.72 36.05 -40.57
CA GLU A 252 -4.61 36.04 -42.03
C GLU A 252 -4.91 34.65 -42.59
N ALA A 253 -5.70 34.61 -43.67
CA ALA A 253 -6.01 33.42 -44.44
C ALA A 253 -5.85 33.70 -45.94
N GLY A 254 -5.41 32.71 -46.70
CA GLY A 254 -5.21 32.84 -48.14
C GLY A 254 -5.32 31.51 -48.87
N ILE A 255 -5.42 31.57 -50.20
CA ILE A 255 -5.53 30.40 -51.06
C ILE A 255 -4.16 29.71 -51.14
N GLY A 256 -4.12 28.44 -50.73
CA GLY A 256 -2.91 27.62 -50.75
C GLY A 256 -1.86 28.04 -49.71
N LYS A 257 -0.57 27.81 -50.01
CA LYS A 257 0.52 28.08 -49.05
C LYS A 257 1.11 29.49 -49.27
N PRO A 258 1.53 30.20 -48.21
CA PRO A 258 2.26 31.46 -48.37
C PRO A 258 3.57 31.26 -49.14
N SER A 259 3.96 32.26 -49.93
CA SER A 259 5.26 32.28 -50.64
C SER A 259 6.44 32.40 -49.67
N LYS A 260 7.66 32.05 -50.13
CA LYS A 260 8.89 32.24 -49.34
C LYS A 260 9.12 33.71 -48.95
N ASN A 261 8.72 34.65 -49.80
CA ASN A 261 8.86 36.09 -49.54
C ASN A 261 7.93 36.53 -48.42
N TRP A 262 6.68 36.05 -48.42
CA TRP A 262 5.74 36.31 -47.33
C TRP A 262 6.29 35.82 -45.97
N TYR A 263 6.87 34.62 -45.91
CA TYR A 263 7.49 34.13 -44.65
C TYR A 263 8.65 35.02 -44.18
N LYS A 264 9.52 35.47 -45.11
CA LYS A 264 10.62 36.38 -44.80
C LYS A 264 10.10 37.69 -44.24
N ALA A 265 9.12 38.32 -44.90
CA ALA A 265 8.51 39.56 -44.45
C ALA A 265 7.80 39.41 -43.09
N ASN A 266 7.06 38.32 -42.90
CA ASN A 266 6.37 38.03 -41.65
C ASN A 266 7.35 37.82 -40.48
N LYS A 267 8.46 37.11 -40.73
CA LYS A 267 9.54 36.90 -39.76
C LYS A 267 10.29 38.19 -39.45
N ALA A 268 10.60 39.01 -40.46
CA ALA A 268 11.26 40.30 -40.26
C ALA A 268 10.40 41.23 -39.38
N ARG A 269 9.09 41.33 -39.67
CA ARG A 269 8.16 42.10 -38.83
C ARG A 269 8.10 41.55 -37.40
N TYR A 270 8.00 40.22 -37.24
CA TYR A 270 8.01 39.59 -35.92
C TYR A 270 9.25 39.95 -35.10
N THR A 271 10.44 39.83 -35.70
CA THR A 271 11.70 40.15 -35.02
C THR A 271 11.77 41.64 -34.65
N SER A 272 11.31 42.53 -35.53
CA SER A 272 11.25 43.96 -35.24
C SER A 272 10.32 44.28 -34.07
N ASP A 273 9.08 43.77 -34.11
CA ASP A 273 8.08 44.01 -33.06
C ASP A 273 8.59 43.48 -31.70
N ALA A 274 9.26 42.31 -31.69
CA ALA A 274 9.82 41.71 -30.48
C ALA A 274 10.99 42.54 -29.89
N LEU A 275 11.92 42.98 -30.73
CA LEU A 275 13.08 43.79 -30.28
C LEU A 275 12.64 45.13 -29.69
N SER A 276 11.73 45.84 -30.36
CA SER A 276 11.24 47.13 -29.86
C SER A 276 10.57 47.02 -28.49
N LEU A 277 9.86 45.92 -28.23
CA LEU A 277 9.23 45.68 -26.93
C LEU A 277 10.23 45.23 -25.86
N GLU A 278 11.22 44.43 -26.22
CA GLU A 278 12.31 44.07 -25.31
C GLU A 278 13.13 45.30 -24.89
N GLU A 279 13.39 46.23 -25.81
CA GLU A 279 14.04 47.51 -25.53
C GLU A 279 13.19 48.40 -24.60
N ALA A 280 11.88 48.50 -24.85
CA ALA A 280 10.98 49.27 -23.99
C ALA A 280 10.93 48.73 -22.54
N ASN A 281 11.03 47.40 -22.37
CA ASN A 281 10.98 46.75 -21.06
C ASN A 281 12.35 46.62 -20.35
N GLN A 282 13.44 47.14 -20.93
CA GLN A 282 14.80 46.91 -20.43
C GLN A 282 15.02 47.40 -18.99
N ALA A 283 14.46 48.57 -18.64
CA ALA A 283 14.50 49.10 -17.29
C ALA A 283 13.74 48.19 -16.31
N HIS A 284 12.54 47.74 -16.70
CA HIS A 284 11.70 46.86 -15.88
C HIS A 284 12.36 45.50 -15.66
N TYR A 285 13.03 44.91 -16.66
CA TYR A 285 13.77 43.67 -16.45
C TYR A 285 14.86 43.82 -15.38
N SER A 286 15.55 44.96 -15.33
CA SER A 286 16.62 45.19 -14.36
C SER A 286 16.07 45.41 -12.95
N GLU A 287 14.94 46.11 -12.83
CA GLU A 287 14.27 46.35 -11.55
C GLU A 287 13.65 45.07 -10.97
N PHE A 288 12.82 44.38 -11.76
CA PHE A 288 12.00 43.25 -11.29
C PHE A 288 12.75 41.91 -11.28
N SER A 289 13.99 41.84 -11.78
CA SER A 289 14.88 40.67 -11.59
C SER A 289 15.79 40.78 -10.36
N ASN A 290 15.70 41.86 -9.57
CA ASN A 290 16.52 42.06 -8.38
C ASN A 290 16.11 41.09 -7.25
N LEU A 291 16.71 39.90 -7.29
CA LEU A 291 16.49 38.81 -6.35
C LEU A 291 16.79 39.22 -4.89
N LYS A 292 17.80 40.08 -4.68
CA LYS A 292 18.20 40.51 -3.32
C LYS A 292 17.11 41.38 -2.68
N LYS A 293 16.54 42.32 -3.45
CA LYS A 293 15.41 43.17 -3.01
C LYS A 293 14.18 42.31 -2.73
N PHE A 294 13.85 41.40 -3.64
CA PHE A 294 12.73 40.46 -3.48
C PHE A 294 12.87 39.60 -2.21
N MET A 295 14.02 38.94 -2.02
CA MET A 295 14.23 38.05 -0.88
C MET A 295 14.29 38.81 0.45
N ALA A 296 14.74 40.07 0.48
CA ALA A 296 14.68 40.89 1.68
C ALA A 296 13.22 41.15 2.10
N GLU A 297 12.34 41.49 1.15
CA GLU A 297 10.91 41.67 1.42
C GLU A 297 10.25 40.37 1.90
N ILE A 298 10.46 39.25 1.19
CA ILE A 298 9.86 37.97 1.55
C ILE A 298 10.36 37.43 2.88
N ASN A 299 11.65 37.59 3.20
CA ASN A 299 12.17 37.19 4.51
C ASN A 299 11.61 38.07 5.64
N SER A 300 11.47 39.39 5.43
CA SER A 300 10.82 40.28 6.39
C SER A 300 9.38 39.85 6.66
N TYR A 301 8.62 39.56 5.61
CA TYR A 301 7.24 39.06 5.74
C TYR A 301 7.17 37.70 6.44
N LYS A 302 8.08 36.78 6.12
CA LYS A 302 8.21 35.49 6.80
C LYS A 302 8.46 35.66 8.30
N ASP A 303 9.34 36.58 8.69
CA ASP A 303 9.67 36.82 10.09
C ASP A 303 8.48 37.47 10.84
N GLU A 304 7.73 38.36 10.19
CA GLU A 304 6.47 38.93 10.71
C GLU A 304 5.42 37.83 10.96
N VAL A 305 5.16 36.97 9.96
CA VAL A 305 4.21 35.86 10.09
C VAL A 305 4.68 34.88 11.17
N TYR A 306 5.98 34.56 11.23
CA TYR A 306 6.54 33.69 12.26
C TYR A 306 6.30 34.24 13.68
N GLN A 307 6.49 35.55 13.89
CA GLN A 307 6.22 36.20 15.17
C GLN A 307 4.73 36.19 15.51
N SER A 308 3.85 36.42 14.53
CA SER A 308 2.40 36.44 14.72
C SER A 308 1.82 35.08 15.19
N LEU A 309 2.45 33.98 14.78
CA LEU A 309 2.02 32.61 15.13
C LEU A 309 2.51 32.15 16.50
N ALA A 310 3.32 32.96 17.20
CA ALA A 310 3.79 32.73 18.58
C ALA A 310 4.43 31.34 18.82
N PHE A 311 5.32 30.90 17.92
CA PHE A 311 6.09 29.67 18.11
C PHE A 311 6.88 29.69 19.43
N LYS A 312 6.67 28.69 20.30
CA LYS A 312 7.40 28.59 21.59
C LYS A 312 8.86 28.21 21.38
N LYS A 313 9.11 26.97 20.92
CA LYS A 313 10.45 26.42 20.67
C LYS A 313 10.34 25.24 19.70
N LEU A 314 10.76 25.47 18.45
CA LEU A 314 10.79 24.44 17.43
C LEU A 314 11.76 23.31 17.78
N ASN A 315 11.47 22.10 17.30
CA ASN A 315 12.44 21.01 17.32
C ASN A 315 13.44 21.14 16.16
N LYS A 316 14.58 20.41 16.22
CA LYS A 316 15.66 20.50 15.22
C LYS A 316 15.17 20.26 13.79
N ARG A 317 14.18 19.37 13.60
CA ARG A 317 13.60 19.08 12.29
C ARG A 317 12.78 20.27 11.78
N GLU A 318 11.91 20.83 12.61
CA GLU A 318 11.11 22.00 12.28
C GLU A 318 11.99 23.22 11.95
N GLU A 319 13.12 23.38 12.66
CA GLU A 319 14.13 24.40 12.34
C GLU A 319 14.76 24.20 10.95
N LEU A 320 15.07 22.96 10.57
CA LEU A 320 15.60 22.63 9.24
C LEU A 320 14.55 22.88 8.15
N GLU A 321 13.30 22.48 8.38
CA GLU A 321 12.17 22.75 7.47
C GLU A 321 12.00 24.28 7.29
N LEU A 322 11.99 25.06 8.37
CA LEU A 322 11.88 26.51 8.32
C LEU A 322 13.04 27.18 7.57
N LYS A 323 14.28 26.72 7.78
CA LYS A 323 15.47 27.23 7.07
C LYS A 323 15.40 26.95 5.57
N SER A 324 14.83 25.81 5.17
CA SER A 324 14.71 25.42 3.77
C SER A 324 13.68 26.24 2.97
N LEU A 325 12.73 26.90 3.64
CA LEU A 325 11.71 27.72 2.98
C LEU A 325 12.31 28.87 2.17
N SER A 326 13.26 29.61 2.77
CA SER A 326 13.90 30.75 2.10
C SER A 326 14.71 30.31 0.88
N SER A 327 15.44 29.19 0.96
CA SER A 327 16.21 28.68 -0.20
C SER A 327 15.31 28.14 -1.30
N LEU A 328 14.18 27.51 -0.95
CA LEU A 328 13.16 27.08 -1.91
C LEU A 328 12.57 28.27 -2.67
N LEU A 329 12.14 29.31 -1.94
CA LEU A 329 11.56 30.52 -2.54
C LEU A 329 12.59 31.27 -3.39
N GLU A 330 13.84 31.35 -2.96
CA GLU A 330 14.92 31.95 -3.76
C GLU A 330 15.14 31.19 -5.06
N SER A 331 15.17 29.86 -5.02
CA SER A 331 15.33 29.01 -6.22
C SER A 331 14.19 29.23 -7.20
N LYS A 332 12.93 29.26 -6.73
CA LYS A 332 11.76 29.56 -7.56
C LYS A 332 11.80 30.98 -8.12
N ALA A 333 12.15 31.97 -7.29
CA ALA A 333 12.29 33.36 -7.70
C ALA A 333 13.33 33.52 -8.80
N ARG A 334 14.48 32.83 -8.67
CA ARG A 334 15.54 32.83 -9.67
C ARG A 334 15.08 32.22 -10.98
N ALA A 335 14.20 31.22 -10.95
CA ALA A 335 13.64 30.57 -12.14
C ALA A 335 12.58 31.43 -12.84
N VAL A 336 11.72 32.13 -12.08
CA VAL A 336 10.58 32.90 -12.61
C VAL A 336 11.00 34.34 -12.96
N LEU A 337 11.79 35.02 -12.13
CA LEU A 337 12.13 36.44 -12.28
C LEU A 337 13.39 36.64 -13.14
N ASN A 338 13.45 35.96 -14.28
CA ASN A 338 14.59 36.05 -15.20
C ASN A 338 14.14 36.08 -16.67
N LYS A 339 14.97 36.64 -17.56
CA LYS A 339 14.65 36.78 -19.00
C LYS A 339 14.53 35.46 -19.77
N LYS A 340 14.99 34.33 -19.21
CA LYS A 340 14.79 33.00 -19.81
C LYS A 340 13.37 32.49 -19.57
N ASP A 341 12.71 32.95 -18.52
CA ASP A 341 11.30 32.66 -18.27
C ASP A 341 10.41 33.40 -19.29
N VAL A 342 9.46 32.67 -19.84
CA VAL A 342 8.64 33.12 -20.97
C VAL A 342 7.61 34.16 -20.52
N LEU A 343 7.16 34.11 -19.27
CA LEU A 343 6.18 35.03 -18.70
C LEU A 343 6.85 36.31 -18.21
N PHE A 344 8.03 36.19 -17.60
CA PHE A 344 8.81 37.36 -17.19
C PHE A 344 9.36 38.15 -18.37
N LEU A 345 9.78 37.47 -19.45
CA LEU A 345 10.11 38.14 -20.72
C LEU A 345 8.89 38.83 -21.33
N ALA A 346 7.69 38.33 -21.07
CA ALA A 346 6.47 38.93 -21.60
C ALA A 346 6.06 40.19 -20.84
N ASP A 347 6.08 40.13 -19.50
CA ASP A 347 5.66 41.22 -18.61
C ASP A 347 6.38 41.08 -17.25
N PRO A 348 7.52 41.76 -17.04
CA PRO A 348 8.33 41.58 -15.85
C PRO A 348 7.69 42.12 -14.56
N GLU A 349 6.96 43.23 -14.63
CA GLU A 349 6.33 43.87 -13.47
C GLU A 349 5.19 43.00 -12.92
N LYS A 350 4.26 42.60 -13.79
CA LYS A 350 3.11 41.79 -13.38
C LYS A 350 3.56 40.40 -12.93
N THR A 351 4.53 39.80 -13.61
CA THR A 351 5.10 38.50 -13.20
C THR A 351 5.75 38.60 -11.81
N TYR A 352 6.44 39.70 -11.52
CA TYR A 352 7.01 39.95 -10.19
C TYR A 352 5.92 40.03 -9.11
N PHE A 353 4.89 40.85 -9.29
CA PHE A 353 3.84 40.98 -8.28
C PHE A 353 3.03 39.70 -8.09
N LEU A 354 2.69 39.00 -9.16
CA LEU A 354 2.03 37.69 -9.08
C LEU A 354 2.88 36.66 -8.34
N PHE A 355 4.20 36.63 -8.59
CA PHE A 355 5.10 35.71 -7.89
C PHE A 355 5.34 36.13 -6.43
N ARG A 356 5.36 37.42 -6.13
CA ARG A 356 5.45 37.96 -4.77
C ARG A 356 4.24 37.54 -3.93
N ASP A 357 3.05 37.73 -4.46
CA ASP A 357 1.82 37.40 -3.74
C ASP A 357 1.75 35.87 -3.52
N TYR A 358 2.10 35.07 -4.54
CA TYR A 358 2.32 33.63 -4.39
C TYR A 358 3.34 33.28 -3.29
N ALA A 359 4.49 33.95 -3.25
CA ALA A 359 5.53 33.68 -2.25
C ALA A 359 5.03 34.01 -0.83
N LYS A 360 4.26 35.09 -0.67
CA LYS A 360 3.62 35.46 0.61
C LYS A 360 2.59 34.42 1.04
N GLU A 361 1.69 34.00 0.15
CA GLU A 361 0.72 32.93 0.44
C GLU A 361 1.41 31.62 0.80
N HIS A 362 2.47 31.25 0.08
CA HIS A 362 3.24 30.05 0.37
C HIS A 362 3.92 30.11 1.75
N VAL A 363 4.44 31.29 2.15
CA VAL A 363 4.98 31.52 3.49
C VAL A 363 3.89 31.32 4.55
N VAL A 364 2.70 31.90 4.36
CA VAL A 364 1.58 31.77 5.31
C VAL A 364 1.12 30.32 5.44
N SER A 365 0.89 29.62 4.32
CA SER A 365 0.46 28.22 4.32
C SER A 365 1.52 27.32 4.96
N PHE A 366 2.80 27.50 4.61
CA PHE A 366 3.91 26.73 5.19
C PHE A 366 4.01 26.93 6.71
N LEU A 367 4.00 28.18 7.18
CA LEU A 367 4.13 28.49 8.60
C LEU A 367 2.90 28.08 9.40
N SER A 368 1.70 28.17 8.81
CA SER A 368 0.46 27.70 9.43
C SER A 368 0.44 26.18 9.60
N ASP A 369 0.83 25.43 8.56
CA ASP A 369 0.99 23.97 8.67
C ASP A 369 2.07 23.59 9.69
N LEU A 370 3.21 24.29 9.68
CA LEU A 370 4.28 24.07 10.67
C LEU A 370 3.77 24.32 12.10
N ASN A 371 3.02 25.41 12.32
CA ASN A 371 2.46 25.74 13.64
C ASN A 371 1.41 24.71 14.08
N ARG A 372 0.51 24.28 13.19
CA ARG A 372 -0.46 23.21 13.45
C ARG A 372 0.25 21.94 13.92
N ARG A 373 1.25 21.48 13.17
CA ARG A 373 2.05 20.29 13.52
C ARG A 373 2.80 20.47 14.85
N HIS A 374 3.39 21.64 15.06
CA HIS A 374 4.07 21.98 16.30
C HIS A 374 3.11 21.93 17.51
N MET A 375 1.90 22.46 17.35
CA MET A 375 0.86 22.45 18.39
C MET A 375 0.34 21.03 18.69
N ILE A 376 0.18 20.18 17.68
CA ILE A 376 -0.14 18.75 17.87
C ILE A 376 0.97 18.07 18.67
N ASP A 377 2.24 18.33 18.33
CA ASP A 377 3.38 17.76 19.04
C ASP A 377 3.46 18.24 20.49
N GLN A 378 3.17 19.51 20.76
CA GLN A 378 3.04 20.01 22.13
C GLN A 378 1.90 19.33 22.90
N LYS A 379 0.73 19.14 22.27
CA LYS A 379 -0.41 18.46 22.90
C LYS A 379 -0.05 17.01 23.26
N VAL A 380 0.59 16.28 22.36
CA VAL A 380 1.09 14.92 22.60
C VAL A 380 2.12 14.89 23.73
N ASN A 381 3.07 15.82 23.70
CA ASN A 381 4.17 15.87 24.67
C ASN A 381 3.74 16.29 26.08
N ASN A 382 2.65 17.03 26.20
CA ASN A 382 2.05 17.46 27.46
C ASN A 382 0.92 16.52 27.93
N GLY A 383 0.57 15.52 27.13
CA GLY A 383 -0.43 14.51 27.44
C GLY A 383 0.07 13.43 28.41
N GLY A 384 -0.69 12.34 28.50
CA GLY A 384 -0.39 11.22 29.39
C GLY A 384 -0.72 11.46 30.87
N ASN A 385 -0.54 10.43 31.69
CA ASN A 385 -0.70 10.53 33.14
C ASN A 385 0.61 10.94 33.84
N LYS A 386 0.48 11.67 34.97
CA LYS A 386 1.61 11.98 35.85
C LYS A 386 2.07 10.70 36.54
N GLY A 387 2.99 9.98 35.92
CA GLY A 387 3.45 8.68 36.40
C GLY A 387 4.81 8.29 35.83
N THR A 388 5.36 7.18 36.33
CA THR A 388 6.63 6.60 35.85
C THR A 388 6.44 5.23 35.20
N GLY A 389 5.21 4.87 34.84
CA GLY A 389 4.90 3.58 34.21
C GLY A 389 5.57 3.45 32.85
N MET A 390 5.97 2.23 32.50
CA MET A 390 6.56 1.87 31.22
C MET A 390 5.61 0.91 30.49
N PRO A 391 5.69 0.79 29.16
CA PRO A 391 4.94 -0.24 28.45
C PRO A 391 5.36 -1.62 28.97
N PHE A 392 4.40 -2.53 29.11
CA PHE A 392 4.72 -3.91 29.49
C PHE A 392 5.18 -4.74 28.29
N LEU A 393 4.86 -4.29 27.07
CA LEU A 393 5.22 -4.95 25.82
C LEU A 393 5.69 -3.91 24.79
N GLU A 394 6.83 -4.17 24.16
CA GLU A 394 7.32 -3.45 22.98
C GLU A 394 7.58 -4.46 21.86
N LYS A 395 7.05 -4.20 20.67
CA LYS A 395 7.22 -5.02 19.47
C LYS A 395 7.86 -4.16 18.39
N ARG A 396 8.93 -4.63 17.77
CA ARG A 396 9.56 -3.98 16.60
C ARG A 396 9.46 -4.91 15.40
N LEU A 397 8.89 -4.43 14.31
CA LEU A 397 8.75 -5.14 13.04
C LEU A 397 9.64 -4.48 11.99
N SER A 398 10.50 -5.23 11.30
CA SER A 398 11.41 -4.71 10.28
C SER A 398 10.67 -4.33 9.01
N GLN A 399 11.35 -3.56 8.15
CA GLN A 399 10.87 -3.29 6.79
C GLN A 399 10.57 -4.59 6.04
N ASP A 400 11.42 -5.62 6.18
CA ASP A 400 11.25 -6.90 5.48
C ASP A 400 9.98 -7.63 5.92
N SER A 401 9.66 -7.64 7.23
CA SER A 401 8.41 -8.21 7.73
C SER A 401 7.18 -7.48 7.19
N VAL A 402 7.25 -6.16 7.07
CA VAL A 402 6.14 -5.37 6.49
C VAL A 402 6.03 -5.59 4.99
N ASP A 403 7.13 -5.71 4.28
CA ASP A 403 7.15 -6.07 2.86
C ASP A 403 6.52 -7.45 2.61
N HIS A 404 6.72 -8.41 3.51
CA HIS A 404 6.00 -9.70 3.47
C HIS A 404 4.50 -9.52 3.69
N ALA A 405 4.10 -8.77 4.72
CA ALA A 405 2.68 -8.55 5.04
C ALA A 405 1.92 -7.81 3.94
N ILE A 406 2.55 -6.85 3.26
CA ILE A 406 1.93 -6.02 2.23
C ILE A 406 1.50 -6.80 0.99
N ARG A 407 2.12 -7.96 0.72
CA ARG A 407 1.73 -8.82 -0.41
C ARG A 407 0.29 -9.28 -0.30
N PHE A 408 -0.20 -9.52 0.91
CA PHE A 408 -1.60 -9.88 1.16
C PHE A 408 -2.59 -8.73 0.92
N PHE A 409 -2.11 -7.49 0.83
CA PHE A 409 -2.96 -6.33 0.47
C PHE A 409 -3.05 -6.11 -1.05
N LYS A 410 -2.29 -6.84 -1.87
CA LYS A 410 -2.45 -6.83 -3.34
C LYS A 410 -3.80 -7.42 -3.77
N ASP A 411 -4.40 -8.28 -2.95
CA ASP A 411 -5.70 -8.91 -3.19
C ASP A 411 -6.89 -7.95 -3.04
N PHE A 412 -6.65 -6.67 -2.68
CA PHE A 412 -7.72 -5.69 -2.55
C PHE A 412 -8.31 -5.35 -3.93
N GLU A 413 -9.52 -5.85 -4.14
CA GLU A 413 -10.37 -5.55 -5.28
C GLU A 413 -11.39 -4.47 -4.89
N PHE A 414 -11.59 -3.49 -5.78
CA PHE A 414 -12.58 -2.45 -5.65
C PHE A 414 -13.49 -2.51 -6.88
N GLU A 415 -14.80 -2.75 -6.66
CA GLU A 415 -15.82 -3.02 -7.69
C GLU A 415 -15.39 -4.08 -8.74
N GLY A 416 -14.73 -5.15 -8.31
CA GLY A 416 -14.31 -6.25 -9.18
C GLY A 416 -13.03 -6.01 -9.98
N GLU A 417 -12.33 -4.88 -9.77
CA GLU A 417 -10.98 -4.65 -10.28
C GLU A 417 -9.94 -4.56 -9.18
N GLN A 418 -8.75 -5.13 -9.40
CA GLN A 418 -7.62 -4.97 -8.49
C GLN A 418 -7.16 -3.50 -8.45
N MET A 419 -7.22 -2.87 -7.26
CA MET A 419 -6.86 -1.45 -7.10
C MET A 419 -5.34 -1.22 -7.19
N PHE A 420 -4.54 -2.15 -6.67
CA PHE A 420 -3.08 -2.06 -6.67
C PHE A 420 -2.48 -3.23 -7.42
N THR A 421 -1.86 -2.96 -8.57
CA THR A 421 -1.06 -3.99 -9.26
C THR A 421 0.28 -4.19 -8.56
N GLN A 422 0.77 -3.15 -7.87
CA GLN A 422 1.93 -3.20 -6.98
C GLN A 422 1.74 -2.23 -5.82
N ILE A 423 2.09 -2.63 -4.59
CA ILE A 423 2.06 -1.77 -3.41
C ILE A 423 3.24 -2.10 -2.48
N LYS A 424 3.86 -1.07 -1.92
CA LYS A 424 4.88 -1.14 -0.87
C LYS A 424 4.61 -0.06 0.18
N ALA A 425 4.99 -0.34 1.42
CA ALA A 425 5.00 0.66 2.48
C ALA A 425 6.42 0.74 3.03
N VAL A 426 7.07 1.88 2.80
CA VAL A 426 8.45 2.11 3.21
C VAL A 426 8.47 2.93 4.49
N PHE A 427 9.17 2.44 5.50
CA PHE A 427 9.40 3.23 6.70
C PHE A 427 10.26 4.45 6.37
N ALA A 428 9.76 5.61 6.77
CA ALA A 428 10.48 6.87 6.68
C ALA A 428 10.68 7.44 8.09
N PRO A 429 11.68 6.96 8.85
CA PRO A 429 11.97 7.44 10.20
C PRO A 429 12.30 8.94 10.26
N HIS A 430 12.84 9.49 9.16
CA HIS A 430 13.08 10.93 8.99
C HIS A 430 11.77 11.74 8.83
N LEU A 431 10.68 11.09 8.42
CA LEU A 431 9.33 11.65 8.32
C LEU A 431 8.37 11.04 9.36
N PRO A 432 8.83 10.61 10.55
CA PRO A 432 8.11 9.75 11.53
C PRO A 432 6.85 9.11 10.98
N GLY A 433 7.02 8.34 9.91
CA GLY A 433 5.90 7.95 9.06
C GLY A 433 6.23 6.88 8.06
N ILE A 434 5.26 6.57 7.22
CA ILE A 434 5.29 5.51 6.23
C ILE A 434 5.02 6.12 4.86
N ILE A 435 5.79 5.72 3.85
CA ILE A 435 5.56 6.10 2.46
C ILE A 435 4.88 4.92 1.77
N LEU A 436 3.61 5.07 1.43
CA LEU A 436 2.91 4.12 0.56
C LEU A 436 3.27 4.45 -0.89
N ARG A 437 3.73 3.48 -1.65
CA ARG A 437 4.09 3.69 -3.07
C ARG A 437 3.87 2.43 -3.88
N GLY A 438 3.60 2.59 -5.17
CA GLY A 438 3.33 1.45 -6.03
C GLY A 438 2.65 1.86 -7.32
N MET A 439 1.90 0.92 -7.91
CA MET A 439 1.15 1.08 -9.15
C MET A 439 -0.33 0.92 -8.83
N MET A 440 -1.09 2.01 -8.98
CA MET A 440 -2.52 2.07 -8.69
C MET A 440 -3.32 1.98 -9.99
N ASN A 441 -4.15 0.97 -10.13
CA ASN A 441 -5.16 0.92 -11.17
C ASN A 441 -6.27 1.92 -10.77
N MET A 442 -6.38 3.01 -11.52
CA MET A 442 -7.38 4.04 -11.27
C MET A 442 -8.29 4.13 -12.49
N ASP A 443 -9.50 3.58 -12.38
CA ASP A 443 -10.57 3.91 -13.29
C ASP A 443 -11.24 5.20 -12.83
N VAL A 444 -11.03 6.27 -13.59
CA VAL A 444 -11.64 7.58 -13.29
C VAL A 444 -13.17 7.50 -13.35
N ASN A 445 -13.75 6.57 -14.11
CA ASN A 445 -15.21 6.40 -14.13
C ASN A 445 -15.76 6.07 -12.74
N MET A 446 -15.08 5.21 -11.98
CA MET A 446 -15.50 4.86 -10.62
C MET A 446 -15.47 6.07 -9.69
N LEU A 447 -14.38 6.84 -9.71
CA LEU A 447 -14.28 8.05 -8.89
C LEU A 447 -15.34 9.10 -9.24
N MET A 448 -15.69 9.21 -10.52
CA MET A 448 -16.73 10.13 -10.99
C MET A 448 -18.15 9.64 -10.67
N ARG A 449 -18.38 8.32 -10.68
CA ARG A 449 -19.65 7.72 -10.21
C ARG A 449 -19.91 8.11 -8.77
N ILE A 450 -18.91 7.99 -7.89
CA ILE A 450 -19.00 8.15 -6.43
C ILE A 450 -19.53 9.52 -5.96
N GLY A 451 -19.67 10.53 -6.82
CA GLY A 451 -20.35 11.80 -6.47
C GLY A 451 -21.31 12.30 -7.52
N MET A 452 -21.78 11.42 -8.39
CA MET A 452 -22.77 11.72 -9.43
C MET A 452 -23.82 10.60 -9.52
N GLU A 453 -24.00 9.82 -8.45
CA GLU A 453 -25.03 8.79 -8.37
C GLU A 453 -26.42 9.43 -8.54
N GLY A 454 -27.25 8.87 -9.42
CA GLY A 454 -28.56 9.44 -9.73
C GLY A 454 -28.57 10.59 -10.76
N SER A 455 -27.41 11.04 -11.25
CA SER A 455 -27.32 12.06 -12.32
C SER A 455 -27.74 11.57 -13.72
N GLY A 456 -28.06 10.27 -13.87
CA GLY A 456 -28.43 9.65 -15.15
C GLY A 456 -27.27 9.48 -16.13
N ILE A 457 -26.03 9.70 -15.69
CA ILE A 457 -24.82 9.52 -16.51
C ILE A 457 -24.45 8.04 -16.59
N ASP A 458 -24.34 7.53 -17.81
CA ASP A 458 -23.86 6.18 -18.07
C ASP A 458 -22.32 6.18 -18.13
N PHE A 459 -21.72 5.73 -17.04
CA PHE A 459 -20.28 5.54 -16.93
C PHE A 459 -19.83 4.11 -17.32
N SER A 460 -20.63 3.33 -18.07
CA SER A 460 -20.35 1.90 -18.33
C SER A 460 -19.60 1.60 -19.65
N ASN A 461 -18.77 0.54 -19.58
CA ASN A 461 -18.06 -0.25 -20.61
C ASN A 461 -16.59 0.05 -20.97
N ILE A 462 -16.04 1.26 -20.81
CA ILE A 462 -14.60 1.49 -21.07
C ILE A 462 -13.97 2.23 -19.89
N PRO A 463 -13.11 1.57 -19.09
CA PRO A 463 -12.46 2.22 -17.97
C PRO A 463 -11.58 3.38 -18.44
N LEU A 464 -11.78 4.56 -17.84
CA LEU A 464 -11.03 5.77 -18.12
C LEU A 464 -9.72 5.73 -17.31
N ARG A 465 -8.67 5.21 -17.95
CA ARG A 465 -7.34 5.08 -17.35
C ARG A 465 -6.33 6.02 -18.01
N ALA A 466 -5.21 6.24 -17.32
CA ALA A 466 -4.05 6.86 -17.96
C ALA A 466 -3.54 6.00 -19.13
N ASP A 467 -2.66 6.57 -19.96
CA ASP A 467 -2.13 5.88 -21.14
C ASP A 467 -1.50 4.53 -20.78
N GLN A 468 -2.17 3.45 -21.17
CA GLN A 468 -1.73 2.09 -20.89
C GLN A 468 -0.36 1.80 -21.52
N ARG A 469 0.02 2.47 -22.62
CA ARG A 469 1.35 2.31 -23.23
C ARG A 469 2.47 2.83 -22.34
N THR A 470 2.19 3.89 -21.59
CA THR A 470 3.17 4.53 -20.72
C THR A 470 3.23 3.88 -19.34
N TYR A 471 2.07 3.49 -18.80
CA TYR A 471 1.95 3.06 -17.40
C TYR A 471 1.47 1.61 -17.21
N GLY A 472 1.09 0.92 -18.27
CA GLY A 472 0.51 -0.43 -18.18
C GLY A 472 -0.90 -0.41 -17.61
N SER A 473 -1.19 -1.34 -16.69
CA SER A 473 -2.50 -1.47 -16.03
C SER A 473 -2.71 -0.52 -14.84
N GLY A 474 -1.72 0.27 -14.42
CA GLY A 474 -1.85 1.20 -13.28
C GLY A 474 -0.87 2.36 -13.32
N ILE A 475 -1.14 3.43 -12.59
CA ILE A 475 -0.33 4.67 -12.54
C ILE A 475 0.58 4.62 -11.32
N PRO A 476 1.88 4.95 -11.44
CA PRO A 476 2.76 5.01 -10.28
C PRO A 476 2.30 6.11 -9.33
N PHE A 477 2.29 5.81 -8.03
CA PHE A 477 1.93 6.77 -6.99
C PHE A 477 2.88 6.70 -5.80
N GLU A 478 2.95 7.80 -5.06
CA GLU A 478 3.66 7.89 -3.77
C GLU A 478 2.86 8.77 -2.80
N LEU A 479 2.54 8.23 -1.63
CA LEU A 479 1.77 8.88 -0.57
C LEU A 479 2.56 8.81 0.76
N PRO A 480 3.38 9.83 1.07
CA PRO A 480 4.03 9.94 2.36
C PRO A 480 3.04 10.32 3.48
N LEU A 481 2.86 9.43 4.44
CA LEU A 481 2.01 9.59 5.62
C LEU A 481 2.88 9.79 6.86
N ARG A 482 2.62 10.85 7.63
CA ARG A 482 3.19 11.02 8.98
C ARG A 482 2.27 10.33 9.99
N ILE A 483 2.87 9.65 10.97
CA ILE A 483 2.15 8.96 12.03
C ILE A 483 2.37 9.72 13.34
N LYS A 484 1.28 9.98 14.07
CA LYS A 484 1.31 10.62 15.39
C LYS A 484 0.45 9.84 16.36
N MET A 485 1.08 9.33 17.42
CA MET A 485 0.34 8.67 18.48
C MET A 485 -0.22 9.68 19.48
N LEU A 486 -1.54 9.81 19.52
CA LEU A 486 -2.27 10.58 20.53
C LEU A 486 -2.57 9.72 21.76
N ASP A 487 -3.15 10.31 22.80
CA ASP A 487 -3.61 9.58 23.97
C ASP A 487 -4.83 8.68 23.62
N ASP A 488 -5.18 7.76 24.53
CA ASP A 488 -6.35 6.89 24.40
C ASP A 488 -6.35 5.97 23.16
N SER A 489 -5.15 5.49 22.80
CA SER A 489 -4.90 4.59 21.67
C SER A 489 -5.31 5.15 20.30
N VAL A 490 -5.25 6.48 20.11
CA VAL A 490 -5.58 7.10 18.81
C VAL A 490 -4.32 7.37 17.99
N ILE A 491 -4.26 6.81 16.79
CA ILE A 491 -3.29 7.22 15.76
C ILE A 491 -3.87 8.38 14.96
N GLY A 492 -3.11 9.45 14.80
CA GLY A 492 -3.32 10.45 13.75
C GLY A 492 -2.42 10.18 12.55
N LEU A 493 -3.02 10.11 11.37
CA LEU A 493 -2.33 10.06 10.08
C LEU A 493 -2.43 11.42 9.39
N ASP A 494 -1.29 11.96 8.96
CA ASP A 494 -1.21 13.20 8.21
C ASP A 494 -0.55 12.99 6.85
N VAL A 495 -1.26 13.33 5.77
CA VAL A 495 -0.72 13.27 4.41
C VAL A 495 0.25 14.43 4.22
N LYS A 496 1.53 14.15 3.99
CA LYS A 496 2.53 15.18 3.67
C LYS A 496 2.40 15.63 2.22
N SER A 497 2.18 14.70 1.31
CA SER A 497 2.03 14.95 -0.12
C SER A 497 1.45 13.74 -0.84
N LEU A 498 1.02 13.93 -2.08
CA LEU A 498 0.65 12.87 -3.01
C LEU A 498 1.41 13.09 -4.32
N ALA A 499 2.12 12.08 -4.81
CA ALA A 499 2.69 12.08 -6.14
C ALA A 499 2.00 11.03 -7.01
N ILE A 500 1.74 11.38 -8.28
CA ILE A 500 1.13 10.51 -9.28
C ILE A 500 1.93 10.63 -10.58
N GLY A 501 2.15 9.54 -11.29
CA GLY A 501 2.96 9.52 -12.51
C GLY A 501 4.45 9.46 -12.22
N SER A 502 5.26 9.51 -13.28
CA SER A 502 6.70 9.27 -13.18
C SER A 502 7.53 10.15 -14.12
N GLY A 503 8.81 10.33 -13.79
CA GLY A 503 9.76 11.10 -14.61
C GLY A 503 9.30 12.53 -14.84
N SER A 504 9.36 12.98 -16.10
CA SER A 504 8.87 14.31 -16.51
C SER A 504 7.34 14.44 -16.47
N GLN A 505 6.61 13.35 -16.27
CA GLN A 505 5.15 13.33 -16.13
C GLN A 505 4.70 13.21 -14.66
N ARG A 506 5.64 13.24 -13.71
CA ARG A 506 5.35 13.17 -12.29
C ARG A 506 4.62 14.43 -11.84
N PHE A 507 3.43 14.24 -11.32
CA PHE A 507 2.61 15.22 -10.65
C PHE A 507 2.83 15.15 -9.14
N TYR A 508 2.95 16.28 -8.46
CA TYR A 508 3.23 16.34 -7.02
C TYR A 508 2.33 17.36 -6.31
N ILE A 509 1.47 16.89 -5.42
CA ILE A 509 0.58 17.70 -4.58
C ILE A 509 1.17 17.77 -3.18
N ALA A 510 1.62 18.96 -2.76
CA ALA A 510 2.12 19.18 -1.40
C ALA A 510 1.00 19.62 -0.46
N ALA A 511 0.91 19.08 0.75
CA ALA A 511 -0.12 19.47 1.72
C ALA A 511 0.02 20.92 2.23
N ASN A 512 1.21 21.51 2.12
CA ASN A 512 1.52 22.88 2.52
C ASN A 512 1.50 23.88 1.35
N SER A 513 0.84 23.52 0.25
CA SER A 513 0.55 24.48 -0.81
C SER A 513 -0.82 25.13 -0.51
N PRO A 514 -0.93 26.47 -0.53
CA PRO A 514 -2.11 27.22 -0.07
C PRO A 514 -3.44 26.69 -0.63
N ASN A 515 -3.38 26.24 -1.88
CA ASN A 515 -4.55 25.87 -2.64
C ASN A 515 -4.60 24.35 -2.95
N ALA A 516 -3.59 23.58 -2.55
CA ALA A 516 -3.59 22.12 -2.61
C ALA A 516 -4.04 21.47 -1.28
N GLU A 517 -3.97 22.23 -0.18
CA GLU A 517 -4.51 21.84 1.12
C GLU A 517 -5.97 21.38 1.02
N ALA A 518 -6.77 22.11 0.24
CA ALA A 518 -8.13 21.75 -0.15
C ALA A 518 -8.28 20.32 -0.70
N LEU A 519 -7.49 20.00 -1.73
CA LEU A 519 -7.51 18.69 -2.38
C LEU A 519 -7.02 17.58 -1.45
N VAL A 520 -6.03 17.89 -0.60
CA VAL A 520 -5.53 16.94 0.40
C VAL A 520 -6.55 16.70 1.50
N VAL A 521 -7.25 17.74 1.97
CA VAL A 521 -8.34 17.63 2.95
C VAL A 521 -9.49 16.82 2.37
N PHE A 522 -9.91 17.13 1.14
CA PHE A 522 -10.93 16.35 0.43
C PHE A 522 -10.51 14.89 0.28
N ALA A 523 -9.28 14.62 -0.19
CA ALA A 523 -8.78 13.25 -0.33
C ALA A 523 -8.77 12.52 1.02
N LYS A 524 -8.37 13.17 2.12
CA LYS A 524 -8.42 12.59 3.46
C LYS A 524 -9.86 12.24 3.89
N MET A 525 -10.81 13.13 3.62
CA MET A 525 -12.23 12.92 3.94
C MET A 525 -12.84 11.81 3.09
N ALA A 526 -12.63 11.85 1.77
CA ALA A 526 -13.07 10.82 0.85
C ALA A 526 -12.46 9.46 1.19
N ILE A 527 -11.15 9.37 1.43
CA ILE A 527 -10.51 8.12 1.89
C ILE A 527 -11.16 7.64 3.18
N THR A 528 -11.44 8.52 4.14
CA THR A 528 -12.09 8.16 5.40
C THR A 528 -13.49 7.61 5.15
N GLN A 529 -14.28 8.26 4.29
CA GLN A 529 -15.62 7.82 3.95
C GLN A 529 -15.60 6.53 3.14
N THR A 530 -14.80 6.43 2.09
CA THR A 530 -14.62 5.21 1.29
C THR A 530 -14.24 4.06 2.21
N LEU A 531 -13.22 4.22 3.06
CA LEU A 531 -12.89 3.19 4.03
C LEU A 531 -14.07 2.90 4.97
N ALA A 532 -14.84 3.90 5.40
CA ALA A 532 -16.03 3.66 6.21
C ALA A 532 -17.15 2.93 5.45
N THR A 533 -17.38 3.20 4.17
CA THR A 533 -18.51 2.69 3.35
C THR A 533 -18.18 1.40 2.60
N THR A 534 -17.01 1.28 1.99
CA THR A 534 -16.57 0.05 1.30
C THR A 534 -16.32 -1.10 2.26
N LEU A 535 -16.10 -0.80 3.54
CA LEU A 535 -16.02 -1.81 4.59
C LEU A 535 -17.41 -2.16 5.15
N ILE A 536 -18.49 -1.50 4.71
CA ILE A 536 -19.88 -1.82 5.06
C ILE A 536 -20.54 -2.71 3.99
N GLU A 537 -20.00 -2.76 2.76
CA GLU A 537 -20.45 -3.71 1.73
C GLU A 537 -19.93 -5.11 2.04
N GLN A 538 -20.85 -5.99 2.46
CA GLN A 538 -20.57 -7.34 2.92
C GLN A 538 -20.06 -8.26 1.80
N PRO A 539 -19.08 -9.15 2.08
CA PRO A 539 -18.96 -10.45 1.45
C PRO A 539 -19.53 -11.50 2.41
N PHE A 540 -20.79 -11.36 2.82
CA PHE A 540 -21.57 -12.54 3.20
C PHE A 540 -22.25 -12.98 1.91
N ALA A 541 -21.81 -14.12 1.40
CA ALA A 541 -22.35 -14.71 0.19
C ALA A 541 -23.88 -14.74 0.29
N LEU A 542 -24.56 -13.99 -0.57
CA LEU A 542 -25.86 -14.39 -1.06
C LEU A 542 -25.62 -15.75 -1.72
N THR A 543 -25.92 -16.84 -1.01
CA THR A 543 -26.23 -18.09 -1.67
C THR A 543 -27.33 -17.81 -2.69
N GLU A 544 -27.23 -18.40 -3.88
CA GLU A 544 -28.17 -18.19 -4.98
C GLU A 544 -29.64 -18.50 -4.61
N ASP A 545 -29.87 -19.13 -3.47
CA ASP A 545 -31.16 -19.26 -2.81
C ASP A 545 -31.26 -18.23 -1.68
N GLY A 546 -32.09 -17.20 -1.88
CA GLY A 546 -32.29 -16.05 -0.99
C GLY A 546 -32.93 -16.35 0.37
N GLU A 547 -32.41 -17.32 1.11
CA GLU A 547 -32.68 -17.52 2.53
C GLU A 547 -31.65 -16.76 3.35
N VAL A 548 -32.13 -15.71 4.02
CA VAL A 548 -31.41 -15.04 5.10
C VAL A 548 -31.26 -16.06 6.22
N GLU A 549 -30.05 -16.61 6.42
CA GLU A 549 -29.76 -17.39 7.62
C GLU A 549 -30.14 -16.55 8.85
N THR A 550 -30.99 -17.16 9.68
CA THR A 550 -31.46 -16.67 10.96
C THR A 550 -30.33 -16.15 11.85
N GLU A 551 -30.67 -15.29 12.81
CA GLU A 551 -29.82 -14.75 13.89
C GLU A 551 -29.21 -15.86 14.80
N GLU A 552 -28.52 -16.85 14.23
CA GLU A 552 -27.67 -17.77 14.97
C GLU A 552 -26.32 -17.11 15.22
N GLU A 553 -25.78 -17.28 16.44
CA GLU A 553 -24.46 -16.79 16.78
C GLU A 553 -23.46 -17.25 15.71
N PRO A 554 -22.66 -16.35 15.11
CA PRO A 554 -21.79 -16.71 14.01
C PRO A 554 -20.87 -17.86 14.43
N GLU A 555 -20.92 -18.97 13.69
CA GLU A 555 -20.05 -20.14 13.94
C GLU A 555 -18.60 -19.65 14.19
N PRO A 556 -17.93 -20.11 15.26
CA PRO A 556 -16.56 -19.71 15.57
C PRO A 556 -15.68 -19.86 14.33
N ALA A 557 -14.94 -18.81 13.96
CA ALA A 557 -14.13 -18.77 12.72
C ALA A 557 -13.24 -20.02 12.55
N TYR A 558 -12.73 -20.56 13.65
CA TYR A 558 -11.96 -21.80 13.69
C TYR A 558 -12.71 -23.05 13.14
N ILE A 559 -14.02 -23.18 13.37
CA ILE A 559 -14.81 -24.32 12.87
C ILE A 559 -14.93 -24.25 11.35
N ARG A 560 -15.19 -23.05 10.80
CA ARG A 560 -15.23 -22.79 9.35
C ARG A 560 -13.90 -23.11 8.66
N VAL A 561 -12.77 -22.72 9.26
CA VAL A 561 -11.42 -23.08 8.77
C VAL A 561 -11.31 -24.59 8.58
N PHE A 562 -11.65 -25.37 9.61
CA PHE A 562 -11.54 -26.82 9.55
C PHE A 562 -12.50 -27.42 8.51
N GLN A 563 -13.75 -26.95 8.41
CA GLN A 563 -14.69 -27.42 7.39
C GLN A 563 -14.15 -27.17 5.96
N ASN A 564 -13.58 -25.99 5.72
CA ASN A 564 -12.98 -25.63 4.43
C ASN A 564 -11.76 -26.51 4.10
N ILE A 565 -10.88 -26.79 5.08
CA ILE A 565 -9.79 -27.76 4.90
C ILE A 565 -10.34 -29.14 4.53
N HIS A 566 -11.41 -29.61 5.18
CA HIS A 566 -12.01 -30.92 4.86
C HIS A 566 -12.62 -30.95 3.45
N ARG A 567 -13.23 -29.85 2.98
CA ARG A 567 -13.68 -29.73 1.58
C ARG A 567 -12.50 -29.84 0.62
N GLN A 568 -11.41 -29.14 0.89
CA GLN A 568 -10.18 -29.22 0.09
C GLN A 568 -9.61 -30.64 0.03
N ILE A 569 -9.59 -31.35 1.17
CA ILE A 569 -9.15 -32.75 1.23
C ILE A 569 -10.00 -33.62 0.31
N LYS A 570 -11.33 -33.49 0.35
CA LYS A 570 -12.25 -34.22 -0.53
C LYS A 570 -11.97 -33.91 -2.01
N SER A 571 -11.74 -32.65 -2.36
CA SER A 571 -11.37 -32.25 -3.73
C SER A 571 -10.09 -32.96 -4.19
N TYR A 572 -9.04 -32.98 -3.37
CA TYR A 572 -7.81 -33.72 -3.68
C TYR A 572 -8.01 -35.23 -3.79
N GLN A 573 -8.87 -35.83 -2.96
CA GLN A 573 -9.18 -37.27 -3.02
C GLN A 573 -9.98 -37.64 -4.27
N SER A 574 -10.87 -36.74 -4.73
CA SER A 574 -11.66 -36.93 -5.95
C SER A 574 -10.90 -36.61 -7.24
N PHE A 575 -9.76 -35.92 -7.13
CA PHE A 575 -8.95 -35.51 -8.28
C PHE A 575 -8.08 -36.66 -8.77
N VAL A 576 -8.38 -37.18 -9.97
CA VAL A 576 -7.58 -38.22 -10.62
C VAL A 576 -6.42 -37.57 -11.36
N THR A 577 -5.20 -37.80 -10.89
CA THR A 577 -3.98 -37.43 -11.63
C THR A 577 -3.81 -38.35 -12.83
N ASP A 578 -3.82 -37.77 -14.02
CA ASP A 578 -3.52 -38.48 -15.27
C ASP A 578 -2.03 -38.34 -15.58
N GLU A 579 -1.28 -39.44 -15.47
CA GLU A 579 0.15 -39.51 -15.82
C GLU A 579 0.41 -39.17 -17.29
N SER A 580 -0.56 -39.46 -18.18
CA SER A 580 -0.45 -39.15 -19.62
C SER A 580 -0.68 -37.66 -19.92
N ASN A 581 -1.23 -36.91 -18.96
CA ASN A 581 -1.55 -35.49 -19.09
C ASN A 581 -1.14 -34.67 -17.87
N PHE A 582 0.16 -34.76 -17.53
CA PHE A 582 0.80 -34.06 -16.42
C PHE A 582 0.43 -32.56 -16.32
N ILE A 583 0.33 -31.86 -17.45
CA ILE A 583 0.06 -30.41 -17.46
C ILE A 583 -1.33 -30.12 -16.87
N ASN A 584 -2.34 -30.92 -17.23
CA ASN A 584 -3.68 -30.79 -16.66
C ASN A 584 -3.70 -31.22 -15.18
N SER A 585 -2.91 -32.23 -14.82
CA SER A 585 -2.73 -32.66 -13.43
C SER A 585 -2.15 -31.54 -12.55
N MET A 586 -1.11 -30.84 -13.01
CA MET A 586 -0.52 -29.69 -12.29
C MET A 586 -1.49 -28.51 -12.17
N LEU A 587 -2.22 -28.20 -13.25
CA LEU A 587 -3.24 -27.15 -13.22
C LEU A 587 -4.37 -27.47 -12.24
N GLY A 588 -4.82 -28.73 -12.19
CA GLY A 588 -5.85 -29.15 -11.24
C GLY A 588 -5.39 -29.07 -9.79
N ILE A 589 -4.17 -29.51 -9.49
CA ILE A 589 -3.58 -29.44 -8.14
C ILE A 589 -3.45 -27.98 -7.65
N ALA A 590 -2.98 -27.07 -8.51
CA ALA A 590 -2.87 -25.64 -8.17
C ALA A 590 -4.25 -24.97 -8.04
N LYS A 591 -5.21 -25.34 -8.87
CA LYS A 591 -6.59 -24.85 -8.78
C LYS A 591 -7.22 -25.22 -7.44
N ILE A 592 -7.07 -26.47 -6.99
CA ILE A 592 -7.60 -26.94 -5.70
C ILE A 592 -6.94 -26.21 -4.51
N ASP A 593 -5.64 -25.86 -4.59
CA ASP A 593 -5.01 -25.03 -3.55
C ASP A 593 -5.60 -23.62 -3.55
N ILE A 594 -5.62 -22.93 -4.69
CA ILE A 594 -6.08 -21.54 -4.77
C ILE A 594 -7.56 -21.39 -4.37
N GLU A 595 -8.43 -22.28 -4.86
CA GLU A 595 -9.89 -22.23 -4.63
C GLU A 595 -10.36 -22.96 -3.36
N GLY A 596 -9.49 -23.74 -2.72
CA GLY A 596 -9.85 -24.58 -1.56
C GLY A 596 -9.08 -24.24 -0.28
N ASN A 597 -8.05 -23.41 -0.34
CA ASN A 597 -7.24 -23.05 0.82
C ASN A 597 -7.95 -21.95 1.64
N PRO A 598 -8.41 -22.25 2.88
CA PRO A 598 -9.11 -21.28 3.69
C PRO A 598 -8.26 -20.07 4.06
N PHE A 599 -6.94 -20.19 4.11
CA PHE A 599 -6.09 -19.04 4.44
C PHE A 599 -5.90 -18.07 3.26
N LEU A 600 -6.30 -18.49 2.05
CA LEU A 600 -6.44 -17.61 0.89
C LEU A 600 -7.86 -17.02 0.78
N LEU A 601 -8.89 -17.85 1.02
CA LEU A 601 -10.32 -17.46 0.93
C LEU A 601 -10.81 -16.69 2.16
N GLU A 602 -10.63 -17.26 3.34
CA GLU A 602 -10.94 -16.61 4.60
C GLU A 602 -9.95 -15.47 4.88
N GLY A 603 -8.78 -15.41 4.23
CA GLY A 603 -7.96 -14.19 4.24
C GLY A 603 -8.73 -12.98 3.68
N LYS A 604 -9.48 -13.18 2.57
CA LYS A 604 -10.36 -12.15 2.00
C LYS A 604 -11.53 -11.84 2.92
N GLU A 605 -12.22 -12.85 3.45
CA GLU A 605 -13.41 -12.67 4.31
C GLU A 605 -13.07 -12.17 5.73
N PHE A 606 -11.96 -12.61 6.32
CA PHE A 606 -11.50 -12.22 7.65
C PHE A 606 -10.92 -10.80 7.64
N VAL A 607 -10.19 -10.42 6.59
CA VAL A 607 -9.78 -9.03 6.39
C VAL A 607 -11.03 -8.19 6.17
N ALA A 608 -11.92 -8.51 5.23
CA ALA A 608 -13.14 -7.75 5.00
C ALA A 608 -14.04 -7.63 6.26
N GLY A 609 -14.35 -8.74 6.92
CA GLY A 609 -15.25 -8.79 8.09
C GLY A 609 -14.66 -8.22 9.37
N LYS A 610 -13.35 -8.37 9.63
CA LYS A 610 -12.72 -7.66 10.76
C LYS A 610 -12.49 -6.19 10.46
N MET A 611 -12.17 -5.83 9.21
CA MET A 611 -12.07 -4.42 8.81
C MET A 611 -13.43 -3.72 8.97
N GLU A 612 -14.56 -4.37 8.70
CA GLU A 612 -15.89 -3.80 9.01
C GLU A 612 -16.05 -3.48 10.51
N LEU A 613 -15.85 -4.48 11.38
CA LEU A 613 -15.99 -4.34 12.84
C LEU A 613 -14.97 -3.37 13.45
N PHE A 614 -13.77 -3.29 12.89
CA PHE A 614 -12.73 -2.36 13.31
C PHE A 614 -13.02 -0.95 12.80
N PHE A 615 -13.38 -0.73 11.55
CA PHE A 615 -13.33 0.64 10.99
C PHE A 615 -14.65 1.41 11.08
N LYS A 616 -15.80 0.74 11.20
CA LYS A 616 -17.15 1.35 11.28
C LYS A 616 -17.34 2.40 12.38
N LYS A 617 -16.49 2.41 13.42
CA LYS A 617 -16.51 3.39 14.53
C LYS A 617 -15.14 4.01 14.88
N LEU A 618 -14.08 3.69 14.14
CA LEU A 618 -12.71 4.02 14.54
C LEU A 618 -11.96 5.00 13.64
N ILE A 619 -12.33 5.13 12.36
CA ILE A 619 -11.75 6.18 11.50
C ILE A 619 -12.65 7.42 11.56
N THR A 620 -12.05 8.55 11.92
CA THR A 620 -12.71 9.85 11.88
C THR A 620 -11.76 10.87 11.28
N TYR A 621 -12.29 11.85 10.56
CA TYR A 621 -11.51 13.01 10.15
C TYR A 621 -11.76 14.15 11.14
N ASP A 622 -10.70 14.64 11.79
CA ASP A 622 -10.79 15.76 12.72
C ASP A 622 -10.41 17.06 12.00
N ARG A 623 -11.37 17.98 11.87
CA ARG A 623 -11.19 19.24 11.14
C ARG A 623 -10.21 20.20 11.82
N GLU A 624 -10.17 20.25 13.15
CA GLU A 624 -9.28 21.16 13.90
C GLU A 624 -7.82 20.75 13.74
N THR A 625 -7.56 19.45 13.80
CA THR A 625 -6.21 18.88 13.71
C THR A 625 -5.83 18.50 12.27
N GLN A 626 -6.79 18.42 11.36
CA GLN A 626 -6.66 17.91 9.97
C GLN A 626 -6.05 16.50 9.87
N LEU A 627 -6.19 15.71 10.92
CA LEU A 627 -5.68 14.34 11.00
C LEU A 627 -6.80 13.35 10.66
N ILE A 628 -6.45 12.31 9.92
CA ILE A 628 -7.26 11.08 9.90
C ILE A 628 -6.95 10.37 11.21
N LYS A 629 -7.92 10.29 12.11
CA LYS A 629 -7.79 9.64 13.42
C LYS A 629 -8.30 8.21 13.33
N VAL A 630 -7.44 7.27 13.67
CA VAL A 630 -7.76 5.85 13.80
C VAL A 630 -7.65 5.46 15.27
N LYS A 631 -8.77 5.12 15.90
CA LYS A 631 -8.77 4.63 17.28
C LYS A 631 -8.41 3.14 17.28
N LEU A 632 -7.29 2.79 17.90
CA LEU A 632 -6.78 1.42 18.01
C LEU A 632 -6.99 0.87 19.43
N ASP A 633 -8.23 0.86 19.89
CA ASP A 633 -8.55 0.50 21.27
C ASP A 633 -8.67 -1.03 21.42
N PRO A 634 -7.77 -1.71 22.15
CA PRO A 634 -7.82 -3.16 22.33
C PRO A 634 -9.13 -3.67 22.95
N ARG A 635 -9.89 -2.79 23.63
CA ARG A 635 -11.22 -3.10 24.19
C ARG A 635 -12.23 -3.56 23.16
N ILE A 636 -12.05 -3.16 21.90
CA ILE A 636 -12.95 -3.53 20.80
C ILE A 636 -12.93 -5.04 20.55
N ALA A 637 -11.78 -5.69 20.79
CA ALA A 637 -11.66 -7.14 20.68
C ALA A 637 -12.19 -7.86 21.92
N SER A 638 -12.09 -7.25 23.10
CA SER A 638 -12.67 -7.77 24.34
C SER A 638 -12.76 -6.70 25.42
N ASP A 639 -13.95 -6.52 26.00
CA ASP A 639 -14.19 -5.58 27.09
C ASP A 639 -13.54 -6.01 28.42
N LYS A 640 -13.31 -7.32 28.60
CA LYS A 640 -12.70 -7.90 29.79
C LYS A 640 -11.57 -8.86 29.46
N ILE A 641 -10.61 -8.99 30.38
CA ILE A 641 -9.60 -10.04 30.38
C ILE A 641 -9.87 -10.89 31.62
N LEU A 642 -10.39 -12.10 31.41
CA LEU A 642 -11.06 -12.88 32.47
C LEU A 642 -12.17 -12.02 33.10
N GLU A 643 -12.03 -11.66 34.38
CA GLU A 643 -12.97 -10.82 35.12
C GLU A 643 -12.54 -9.35 35.23
N THR A 644 -11.36 -9.02 34.71
CA THR A 644 -10.76 -7.67 34.83
C THR A 644 -11.21 -6.79 33.68
N LYS A 645 -11.57 -5.54 33.94
CA LYS A 645 -11.81 -4.55 32.89
C LYS A 645 -10.57 -4.41 32.02
N ASN A 646 -10.72 -4.53 30.70
CA ASN A 646 -9.60 -4.36 29.79
C ASN A 646 -9.22 -2.87 29.73
N ASP A 647 -8.15 -2.49 30.43
CA ASP A 647 -7.58 -1.13 30.41
C ASP A 647 -6.29 -1.06 29.57
N VAL A 648 -6.01 -2.09 28.75
CA VAL A 648 -4.84 -2.12 27.87
C VAL A 648 -4.96 -1.03 26.83
N GLN A 649 -3.90 -0.25 26.64
CA GLN A 649 -3.81 0.81 25.64
C GLN A 649 -2.55 0.68 24.81
N ILE A 650 -2.66 1.05 23.54
CA ILE A 650 -1.49 1.28 22.69
C ILE A 650 -0.88 2.62 23.11
N TRP A 651 0.40 2.61 23.45
CA TRP A 651 1.13 3.79 23.95
C TRP A 651 1.94 4.48 22.86
N ASN A 652 2.45 3.72 21.90
CA ASN A 652 3.27 4.24 20.81
C ASN A 652 3.15 3.37 19.56
N ILE A 653 3.08 4.03 18.40
CA ILE A 653 3.33 3.44 17.09
C ILE A 653 4.17 4.44 16.31
N GLU A 654 5.43 4.10 16.05
CA GLU A 654 6.30 4.96 15.24
C GLU A 654 7.39 4.18 14.50
N PRO A 655 7.79 4.63 13.30
CA PRO A 655 8.94 4.09 12.60
C PRO A 655 10.23 4.65 13.17
N VAL A 656 11.20 3.78 13.40
CA VAL A 656 12.52 4.08 13.97
C VAL A 656 13.64 3.49 13.15
N TYR A 657 14.80 4.14 13.19
CA TYR A 657 16.05 3.61 12.67
C TYR A 657 16.99 3.23 13.81
N ASP A 658 17.36 1.94 13.87
CA ASP A 658 18.38 1.44 14.78
C ASP A 658 19.71 1.35 14.04
N LYS A 659 20.61 2.29 14.33
CA LYS A 659 21.92 2.39 13.68
C LYS A 659 22.82 1.18 13.97
N ALA A 660 22.69 0.55 15.13
CA ALA A 660 23.57 -0.58 15.50
C ALA A 660 23.21 -1.84 14.70
N LEU A 661 21.93 -2.00 14.39
CA LEU A 661 21.41 -3.08 13.55
C LEU A 661 21.36 -2.73 12.06
N ALA A 662 21.68 -1.47 11.71
CA ALA A 662 21.48 -0.89 10.40
C ALA A 662 20.13 -1.28 9.78
N ASN A 663 19.05 -1.16 10.56
CA ASN A 663 17.72 -1.58 10.12
C ASN A 663 16.64 -0.59 10.57
N THR A 664 15.54 -0.55 9.82
CA THR A 664 14.36 0.27 10.13
C THR A 664 13.24 -0.60 10.66
N PHE A 665 12.57 -0.13 11.71
CA PHE A 665 11.50 -0.86 12.39
C PHE A 665 10.27 -0.01 12.57
N LEU A 666 9.08 -0.61 12.48
CA LEU A 666 7.87 -0.07 13.08
C LEU A 666 7.78 -0.58 14.52
N GLU A 667 7.90 0.34 15.49
CA GLU A 667 7.79 0.05 16.91
C GLU A 667 6.35 0.23 17.37
N LEU A 668 5.78 -0.80 18.00
CA LEU A 668 4.52 -0.81 18.72
C LEU A 668 4.80 -0.99 20.20
N ALA A 669 4.26 -0.11 21.05
CA ALA A 669 4.34 -0.26 22.50
C ALA A 669 2.94 -0.33 23.12
N VAL A 670 2.75 -1.26 24.06
CA VAL A 670 1.49 -1.51 24.75
C VAL A 670 1.70 -1.41 26.25
N GLY A 671 0.82 -0.68 26.92
CA GLY A 671 0.85 -0.49 28.35
C GLY A 671 -0.53 -0.57 28.99
N ASN A 672 -0.55 -0.54 30.31
CA ASN A 672 -1.79 -0.55 31.09
C ASN A 672 -2.23 0.90 31.35
N LYS A 673 -3.48 1.25 31.02
CA LYS A 673 -4.05 2.61 31.11
C LYS A 673 -3.32 3.62 30.22
N LYS A 674 -3.59 4.92 30.43
CA LYS A 674 -2.92 6.02 29.73
C LYS A 674 -1.40 5.95 29.91
N ARG A 675 -0.68 6.24 28.82
CA ARG A 675 0.79 6.38 28.82
C ARG A 675 1.28 7.43 29.80
N SER A 676 2.48 7.21 30.33
CA SER A 676 3.07 8.08 31.34
C SER A 676 3.91 9.22 30.73
N THR A 677 3.98 10.35 31.44
CA THR A 677 4.87 11.45 31.06
C THR A 677 6.35 11.02 31.04
N SER A 678 6.75 10.11 31.93
CA SER A 678 8.12 9.55 31.93
C SER A 678 8.44 8.75 30.67
N TYR A 679 7.46 8.03 30.12
CA TYR A 679 7.63 7.29 28.88
C TYR A 679 7.69 8.23 27.67
N LEU A 680 6.83 9.26 27.63
CA LEU A 680 6.87 10.30 26.61
C LEU A 680 8.23 11.01 26.57
N ASP A 681 8.81 11.32 27.73
CA ASP A 681 10.13 11.95 27.81
C ASP A 681 11.27 11.00 27.40
N MET A 682 11.11 9.69 27.63
CA MET A 682 12.05 8.67 27.13
C MET A 682 12.06 8.62 25.61
N LEU A 683 10.88 8.59 24.96
CA LEU A 683 10.76 8.58 23.50
C LEU A 683 11.43 9.79 22.84
N LYS A 684 11.40 10.97 23.48
CA LYS A 684 12.06 12.18 22.97
C LYS A 684 13.59 12.09 22.97
N LYS A 685 14.15 11.42 23.98
CA LYS A 685 15.60 11.48 24.26
C LYS A 685 16.37 10.28 23.74
N ARG A 686 15.69 9.18 23.40
CA ARG A 686 16.31 7.90 23.01
C ARG A 686 17.23 8.02 21.79
N PRO A 687 18.32 7.24 21.69
CA PRO A 687 19.26 7.30 20.57
C PRO A 687 18.58 7.03 19.22
N ASP A 688 17.65 6.08 19.17
CA ASP A 688 16.91 5.70 17.94
C ASP A 688 16.18 6.90 17.33
N ARG A 689 15.62 7.78 18.17
CA ARG A 689 14.95 9.01 17.72
C ARG A 689 15.93 9.97 17.04
N ILE A 690 17.11 10.16 17.64
CA ILE A 690 18.17 11.02 17.11
C ILE A 690 18.68 10.46 15.77
N ASN A 691 18.92 9.15 15.72
CA ASN A 691 19.37 8.47 14.50
C ASN A 691 18.32 8.57 13.39
N SER A 692 17.03 8.44 13.73
CA SER A 692 15.90 8.56 12.79
C SER A 692 15.79 9.95 12.18
N GLU A 693 16.06 11.01 12.95
CA GLU A 693 16.02 12.40 12.46
C GLU A 693 17.11 12.70 11.41
N THR A 694 18.21 11.95 11.43
CA THR A 694 19.32 12.08 10.47
C THR A 694 19.38 10.93 9.46
N PHE A 695 18.35 10.07 9.42
CA PHE A 695 18.32 8.89 8.55
C PHE A 695 18.26 9.30 7.07
N THR A 696 19.04 8.61 6.23
CA THR A 696 19.05 8.80 4.77
C THR A 696 18.75 7.50 4.03
N HIS A 697 19.48 6.43 4.36
CA HIS A 697 19.32 5.09 3.78
C HIS A 697 19.84 4.01 4.74
N VAL A 698 19.49 2.76 4.46
CA VAL A 698 20.04 1.57 5.13
C VAL A 698 21.31 1.12 4.41
N GLU A 699 22.37 0.84 5.16
CA GLU A 699 23.60 0.21 4.64
C GLU A 699 23.37 -1.31 4.57
N GLU A 700 22.91 -1.83 3.42
CA GLU A 700 22.51 -3.25 3.26
C GLU A 700 23.61 -4.25 3.67
N GLU A 701 24.89 -3.97 3.42
CA GLU A 701 26.01 -4.83 3.81
C GLU A 701 26.16 -5.00 5.33
N ARG A 702 25.58 -4.10 6.13
CA ARG A 702 25.64 -4.10 7.59
C ARG A 702 24.30 -4.36 8.25
N LYS A 703 23.27 -4.67 7.46
CA LYS A 703 21.91 -4.91 7.94
C LYS A 703 21.85 -6.22 8.72
N SER A 704 21.20 -6.18 9.88
CA SER A 704 20.92 -7.37 10.68
C SER A 704 19.77 -8.19 10.11
N ASP A 705 19.82 -9.52 10.28
CA ASP A 705 18.72 -10.46 10.00
C ASP A 705 17.53 -10.34 10.98
N LEU A 706 17.60 -9.46 11.98
CA LEU A 706 16.50 -9.25 12.91
C LEU A 706 15.29 -8.65 12.20
N ASP A 707 14.20 -9.40 12.17
CA ASP A 707 12.95 -8.99 11.57
C ASP A 707 11.90 -8.60 12.60
N LEU A 708 11.77 -9.39 13.66
CA LEU A 708 10.80 -9.16 14.71
C LEU A 708 11.49 -9.25 16.06
N ARG A 709 11.31 -8.22 16.88
CA ARG A 709 11.74 -8.22 18.28
C ARG A 709 10.54 -7.98 19.18
N VAL A 710 10.39 -8.83 20.18
CA VAL A 710 9.38 -8.72 21.23
C VAL A 710 10.08 -8.54 22.56
N LYS A 711 9.91 -7.39 23.20
CA LYS A 711 10.43 -7.07 24.54
C LYS A 711 9.29 -7.01 25.54
N LEU A 712 9.45 -7.70 26.67
CA LEU A 712 8.55 -7.67 27.81
C LEU A 712 9.25 -7.00 28.99
N ASN A 713 8.68 -5.90 29.49
CA ASN A 713 9.11 -5.27 30.73
C ASN A 713 8.48 -6.03 31.91
N LEU A 714 9.31 -6.79 32.64
CA LEU A 714 8.81 -7.72 33.65
C LEU A 714 8.12 -7.03 34.81
N THR A 715 8.62 -5.86 35.23
CA THR A 715 8.00 -5.09 36.31
C THR A 715 6.59 -4.63 35.93
N SER A 716 6.44 -4.06 34.73
CA SER A 716 5.15 -3.54 34.26
C SER A 716 4.17 -4.69 33.94
N PHE A 717 4.69 -5.81 33.43
CA PHE A 717 3.90 -7.02 33.18
C PHE A 717 3.45 -7.69 34.49
N GLU A 718 4.31 -7.74 35.51
CA GLU A 718 3.98 -8.22 36.86
C GLU A 718 2.83 -7.41 37.47
N GLU A 719 2.90 -6.08 37.40
CA GLU A 719 1.82 -5.20 37.89
C GLU A 719 0.49 -5.47 37.17
N PHE A 720 0.53 -5.63 35.85
CA PHE A 720 -0.66 -5.92 35.03
C PHE A 720 -1.28 -7.29 35.35
N ILE A 721 -0.48 -8.36 35.35
CA ILE A 721 -0.95 -9.72 35.63
C ILE A 721 -1.45 -9.88 37.06
N ASN A 722 -0.79 -9.26 38.04
CA ASN A 722 -1.25 -9.31 39.43
C ASN A 722 -2.55 -8.55 39.65
N GLN A 723 -2.84 -7.50 38.85
CA GLN A 723 -4.16 -6.89 38.83
C GLN A 723 -5.21 -7.90 38.34
N ILE A 724 -4.92 -8.64 37.27
CA ILE A 724 -5.81 -9.67 36.73
C ILE A 724 -6.07 -10.78 37.76
N PHE A 725 -5.03 -11.31 38.39
CA PHE A 725 -5.18 -12.35 39.41
C PHE A 725 -5.94 -11.86 40.63
N LYS A 726 -5.74 -10.60 41.06
CA LYS A 726 -6.47 -10.02 42.18
C LYS A 726 -7.97 -9.96 41.88
N ASP A 727 -8.36 -9.50 40.71
CA ASP A 727 -9.76 -9.37 40.32
C ASP A 727 -10.40 -10.76 40.11
N ALA A 728 -9.69 -11.68 39.46
CA ALA A 728 -10.11 -13.08 39.30
C ALA A 728 -10.26 -13.80 40.66
N TYR A 729 -9.34 -13.57 41.60
CA TYR A 729 -9.37 -14.16 42.94
C TYR A 729 -10.64 -13.77 43.71
N VAL A 730 -11.11 -12.52 43.59
CA VAL A 730 -12.33 -12.06 44.25
C VAL A 730 -13.55 -12.85 43.76
N THR A 731 -13.64 -13.09 42.45
CA THR A 731 -14.74 -13.85 41.85
C THR A 731 -14.64 -15.34 42.17
N GLN A 732 -13.46 -15.95 41.95
CA GLN A 732 -13.21 -17.35 42.26
C GLN A 732 -13.42 -17.64 43.74
N ASN A 733 -13.01 -16.76 44.65
CA ASN A 733 -13.24 -16.96 46.08
C ASN A 733 -14.74 -16.95 46.43
N LYS A 734 -15.59 -16.19 45.74
CA LYS A 734 -17.06 -16.27 45.92
C LYS A 734 -17.62 -17.63 45.44
N GLU A 735 -17.12 -18.16 44.33
CA GLU A 735 -17.50 -19.48 43.83
C GLU A 735 -17.03 -20.60 44.74
N VAL A 736 -15.78 -20.51 45.21
CA VAL A 736 -15.21 -21.41 46.20
C VAL A 736 -16.02 -21.33 47.49
N GLU A 737 -16.38 -20.16 48.00
CA GLU A 737 -17.25 -20.02 49.17
C GLU A 737 -18.63 -20.65 48.97
N LYS A 738 -19.24 -20.51 47.78
CA LYS A 738 -20.49 -21.22 47.43
C LYS A 738 -20.30 -22.74 47.40
N ALA A 739 -19.21 -23.23 46.81
CA ALA A 739 -18.90 -24.65 46.72
C ALA A 739 -18.53 -25.26 48.08
N LEU A 740 -17.87 -24.49 48.96
CA LEU A 740 -17.59 -24.85 50.34
C LEU A 740 -18.86 -24.94 51.21
N ARG A 741 -19.99 -24.34 50.80
CA ARG A 741 -21.29 -24.52 51.45
C ARG A 741 -21.96 -25.85 51.08
N LYS A 742 -21.61 -26.48 49.95
CA LYS A 742 -22.12 -27.80 49.54
C LYS A 742 -21.43 -28.92 50.34
N ASN A 743 -22.14 -30.01 50.67
CA ASN A 743 -21.63 -31.10 51.52
C ASN A 743 -20.74 -32.10 50.76
N GLU A 744 -19.75 -31.60 50.03
CA GLU A 744 -18.82 -32.39 49.22
C GLU A 744 -17.38 -32.10 49.65
N SER A 745 -16.50 -33.10 49.50
CA SER A 745 -15.06 -32.90 49.68
C SER A 745 -14.52 -32.26 48.41
N ASN A 746 -13.98 -31.06 48.54
CA ASN A 746 -13.51 -30.26 47.40
C ASN A 746 -12.13 -29.67 47.69
N GLU A 747 -11.34 -29.53 46.65
CA GLU A 747 -10.02 -28.89 46.68
C GLU A 747 -9.98 -27.76 45.66
N PHE A 748 -9.53 -26.59 46.10
CA PHE A 748 -9.38 -25.42 45.26
C PHE A 748 -7.95 -24.88 45.36
N MET A 749 -7.38 -24.49 44.23
CA MET A 749 -6.09 -23.79 44.15
C MET A 749 -6.31 -22.44 43.47
N LEU A 750 -5.96 -21.37 44.16
CA LEU A 750 -6.13 -19.99 43.70
C LEU A 750 -4.77 -19.31 43.66
N VAL A 751 -4.35 -18.83 42.50
CA VAL A 751 -3.09 -18.07 42.38
C VAL A 751 -3.35 -16.66 42.92
N ASN A 752 -2.57 -16.23 43.91
CA ASN A 752 -2.70 -14.93 44.55
C ASN A 752 -1.92 -13.85 43.79
N PHE A 753 -0.64 -14.10 43.53
CA PHE A 753 0.24 -13.20 42.79
C PHE A 753 1.45 -13.96 42.23
N ILE A 754 2.09 -13.36 41.24
CA ILE A 754 3.37 -13.77 40.66
C ILE A 754 4.37 -12.61 40.82
N LYS A 755 5.64 -12.94 41.05
CA LYS A 755 6.75 -11.99 41.04
C LYS A 755 7.83 -12.45 40.07
N LEU A 756 8.26 -11.57 39.16
CA LEU A 756 9.20 -11.85 38.08
C LEU A 756 10.37 -10.87 38.12
N ASN A 757 11.61 -11.37 38.21
CA ASN A 757 12.79 -10.50 38.22
C ASN A 757 13.95 -11.14 37.45
N ALA A 758 14.73 -10.34 36.74
CA ALA A 758 15.99 -10.79 36.19
C ALA A 758 17.02 -10.95 37.34
N VAL A 759 17.70 -12.09 37.41
CA VAL A 759 18.75 -12.34 38.43
C VAL A 759 20.11 -11.94 37.88
N SER A 760 20.43 -12.44 36.70
CA SER A 760 21.63 -12.16 35.89
C SER A 760 21.29 -12.39 34.42
N GLU A 761 22.22 -12.14 33.50
CA GLU A 761 22.01 -12.44 32.08
C GLU A 761 21.52 -13.87 31.88
N GLY A 762 20.39 -14.02 31.17
CA GLY A 762 19.76 -15.31 30.84
C GLY A 762 19.07 -16.02 32.02
N LYS A 763 18.98 -15.41 33.22
CA LYS A 763 18.34 -16.01 34.41
C LYS A 763 17.13 -15.21 34.90
N LEU A 764 15.96 -15.86 34.90
CA LEU A 764 14.70 -15.33 35.39
C LEU A 764 14.36 -15.95 36.75
N SER A 765 14.10 -15.13 37.77
CA SER A 765 13.47 -15.60 39.00
C SER A 765 11.97 -15.41 38.92
N MET A 766 11.24 -16.48 39.19
CA MET A 766 9.78 -16.50 39.31
C MET A 766 9.40 -16.90 40.74
N LEU A 767 8.50 -16.17 41.36
CA LEU A 767 7.86 -16.54 42.61
C LEU A 767 6.35 -16.51 42.43
N VAL A 768 5.69 -17.65 42.65
CA VAL A 768 4.23 -17.78 42.55
C VAL A 768 3.69 -18.08 43.93
N ASN A 769 2.69 -17.33 44.36
CA ASN A 769 2.00 -17.55 45.62
C ASN A 769 0.60 -18.10 45.34
N VAL A 770 0.29 -19.27 45.88
CA VAL A 770 -0.96 -20.01 45.66
C VAL A 770 -1.67 -20.26 46.99
N SER A 771 -2.94 -19.89 47.08
CA SER A 771 -3.84 -20.30 48.16
C SER A 771 -4.49 -21.64 47.80
N ARG A 772 -4.26 -22.67 48.61
CA ARG A 772 -4.94 -23.96 48.52
C ARG A 772 -6.02 -24.03 49.60
N ILE A 773 -7.25 -24.37 49.22
CA ILE A 773 -8.38 -24.52 50.13
C ILE A 773 -8.91 -25.94 50.00
N ILE A 774 -8.78 -26.74 51.06
CA ILE A 774 -9.21 -28.13 51.10
C ILE A 774 -10.37 -28.25 52.08
N LYS A 775 -11.51 -28.75 51.60
CA LYS A 775 -12.64 -29.17 52.44
C LYS A 775 -12.64 -30.68 52.54
N THR A 776 -12.47 -31.21 53.74
CA THR A 776 -12.59 -32.64 54.01
C THR A 776 -13.87 -32.92 54.80
N VAL A 777 -14.76 -33.73 54.24
CA VAL A 777 -15.94 -34.22 54.95
C VAL A 777 -15.57 -35.57 55.59
N LYS A 778 -15.42 -35.60 56.93
CA LYS A 778 -15.14 -36.86 57.64
C LYS A 778 -16.45 -37.59 57.95
N THR A 779 -16.63 -38.79 57.39
CA THR A 779 -17.68 -39.73 57.78
C THR A 779 -17.32 -40.36 59.13
N ARG A 780 -18.19 -40.21 60.14
CA ARG A 780 -18.05 -40.88 61.44
C ARG A 780 -18.34 -42.38 61.28
N TRP A 781 -17.33 -43.19 60.97
CA TRP A 781 -17.45 -44.65 61.10
C TRP A 781 -16.21 -45.27 61.78
N ALA A 782 -15.79 -44.71 62.91
CA ALA A 782 -14.91 -45.42 63.83
C ALA A 782 -15.07 -44.87 65.26
N VAL A 783 -15.79 -45.64 66.08
CA VAL A 783 -15.72 -45.74 67.55
C VAL A 783 -15.97 -44.47 68.38
N ASN A 784 -17.24 -44.18 68.73
CA ASN A 784 -17.70 -43.76 70.09
C ASN A 784 -19.24 -43.50 70.10
N PRO A 785 -20.07 -44.29 70.84
CA PRO A 785 -21.53 -44.13 70.88
C PRO A 785 -22.06 -42.97 71.74
N ALA A 786 -21.23 -42.24 72.48
CA ALA A 786 -21.69 -41.21 73.44
C ALA A 786 -22.01 -39.82 72.82
N ARG A 787 -22.21 -39.67 71.51
CA ARG A 787 -22.44 -38.36 70.85
C ARG A 787 -23.59 -38.35 69.84
N TRP A 788 -24.74 -38.89 70.22
CA TRP A 788 -25.97 -38.90 69.41
C TRP A 788 -26.76 -37.58 69.37
N PHE A 789 -26.38 -36.55 70.14
CA PHE A 789 -27.04 -35.24 70.12
C PHE A 789 -26.14 -34.07 69.70
N GLY A 790 -25.32 -34.22 68.65
CA GLY A 790 -24.49 -33.12 68.15
C GLY A 790 -24.13 -33.23 66.66
N SER A 791 -24.71 -32.32 65.86
CA SER A 791 -24.48 -31.91 64.45
C SER A 791 -23.81 -32.91 63.48
N LYS A 792 -24.54 -33.19 62.38
CA LYS A 792 -24.12 -33.94 61.19
C LYS A 792 -22.81 -33.37 60.59
N TYR A 793 -21.84 -34.26 60.34
CA TYR A 793 -20.55 -34.08 59.65
C TYR A 793 -19.57 -33.04 60.25
N LYS A 794 -18.34 -33.47 60.58
CA LYS A 794 -17.24 -32.54 60.87
C LYS A 794 -16.62 -32.12 59.53
N VAL A 795 -16.92 -30.91 59.12
CA VAL A 795 -16.31 -30.26 57.94
C VAL A 795 -15.05 -29.55 58.41
N ASP A 796 -13.88 -30.07 58.03
CA ASP A 796 -12.61 -29.36 58.23
C ASP A 796 -12.27 -28.63 56.92
N VAL A 797 -12.24 -27.29 56.95
CA VAL A 797 -11.72 -26.47 55.84
C VAL A 797 -10.30 -26.01 56.21
N LYS A 798 -9.29 -26.52 55.51
CA LYS A 798 -7.90 -26.09 55.67
C LYS A 798 -7.55 -25.11 54.54
N LYS A 799 -7.13 -23.90 54.92
CA LYS A 799 -6.49 -22.95 53.99
C LYS A 799 -4.98 -23.05 54.18
N GLN A 800 -4.24 -23.20 53.08
CA GLN A 800 -2.79 -23.29 53.06
C GLN A 800 -2.25 -22.31 52.02
N THR A 801 -1.14 -21.67 52.33
CA THR A 801 -0.44 -20.81 51.37
C THR A 801 0.84 -21.48 50.94
N VAL A 802 0.96 -21.72 49.64
CA VAL A 802 2.11 -22.35 49.00
C VAL A 802 2.84 -21.29 48.18
N GLN A 803 4.08 -21.00 48.55
CA GLN A 803 4.98 -20.16 47.76
C GLN A 803 5.94 -21.05 46.98
N LEU A 804 5.86 -20.99 45.66
CA LEU A 804 6.76 -21.65 44.73
C LEU A 804 7.78 -20.63 44.25
N LYS A 805 9.08 -20.87 44.45
CA LYS A 805 10.16 -20.03 43.93
C LYS A 805 11.01 -20.83 42.95
N GLY A 806 11.17 -20.34 41.73
CA GLY A 806 12.02 -20.91 40.69
C GLY A 806 13.04 -19.92 40.16
N GLU A 807 14.24 -20.40 39.80
CA GLU A 807 15.18 -19.71 38.92
C GLU A 807 15.25 -20.50 37.61
N LEU A 808 14.93 -19.84 36.50
CA LEU A 808 14.84 -20.41 35.15
C LEU A 808 15.94 -19.83 34.27
N LEU A 809 16.63 -20.69 33.54
CA LEU A 809 17.60 -20.36 32.50
C LEU A 809 16.91 -20.55 31.14
N LEU A 810 16.86 -19.49 30.34
CA LEU A 810 16.32 -19.52 28.98
C LEU A 810 17.46 -19.57 27.96
N SER A 811 17.37 -20.47 26.99
CA SER A 811 18.27 -20.44 25.83
C SER A 811 17.62 -21.06 24.59
N VAL A 812 17.98 -20.55 23.41
CA VAL A 812 17.58 -21.18 22.14
C VAL A 812 18.53 -22.32 21.81
N LYS A 813 17.99 -23.47 21.40
CA LYS A 813 18.73 -24.67 20.99
C LYS A 813 18.18 -25.21 19.67
N GLU A 814 19.04 -25.87 18.90
CA GLU A 814 18.61 -26.58 17.70
C GLU A 814 17.86 -27.88 18.06
N LEU A 815 16.73 -28.12 17.38
CA LEU A 815 15.92 -29.32 17.50
C LEU A 815 16.73 -30.59 17.19
N ALA A 816 17.64 -30.54 16.20
CA ALA A 816 18.45 -31.68 15.79
C ALA A 816 19.25 -32.30 16.96
N LYS A 817 19.69 -31.47 17.93
CA LYS A 817 20.39 -31.92 19.14
C LYS A 817 19.51 -32.80 20.05
N TYR A 818 18.19 -32.59 20.03
CA TYR A 818 17.23 -33.22 20.93
C TYR A 818 16.32 -34.23 20.25
N LYS A 819 16.09 -34.15 18.94
CA LYS A 819 15.09 -34.95 18.19
C LYS A 819 15.11 -36.43 18.59
N ASN A 820 16.29 -37.07 18.58
CA ASN A 820 16.44 -38.50 18.91
C ASN A 820 16.53 -38.81 20.43
N ARG A 821 16.35 -37.80 21.29
CA ARG A 821 16.56 -37.86 22.74
C ARG A 821 15.34 -37.43 23.56
N ILE A 822 14.36 -36.80 22.93
CA ILE A 822 13.05 -36.50 23.50
C ILE A 822 12.09 -37.65 23.19
N LYS A 823 11.18 -37.96 24.12
CA LYS A 823 10.11 -38.92 23.84
C LYS A 823 9.03 -38.22 23.01
N HIS A 824 8.71 -38.75 21.84
CA HIS A 824 7.65 -38.28 20.96
C HIS A 824 7.10 -39.47 20.14
N ALA A 825 5.92 -39.31 19.53
CA ALA A 825 5.37 -40.31 18.64
C ALA A 825 6.23 -40.45 17.35
N PRO A 826 6.29 -41.64 16.71
CA PRO A 826 7.05 -41.84 15.47
C PRO A 826 6.64 -40.90 14.32
N ASN A 827 5.36 -40.51 14.26
CA ASN A 827 4.77 -39.58 13.29
C ASN A 827 4.71 -38.12 13.81
N GLU A 828 5.56 -37.75 14.76
CA GLU A 828 5.55 -36.40 15.33
C GLU A 828 5.91 -35.32 14.29
N ILE A 829 5.08 -34.26 14.24
CA ILE A 829 5.23 -33.13 13.33
C ILE A 829 5.96 -31.98 14.03
N PHE A 830 7.12 -31.62 13.49
CA PHE A 830 7.93 -30.48 13.94
C PHE A 830 7.86 -29.34 12.91
N LEU A 831 7.36 -28.18 13.33
CA LEU A 831 7.18 -27.04 12.41
C LEU A 831 8.36 -26.05 12.42
N GLY A 832 9.26 -26.14 13.41
CA GLY A 832 10.44 -25.29 13.54
C GLY A 832 11.73 -26.09 13.75
N LYS A 833 12.89 -25.47 13.50
CA LYS A 833 14.21 -26.09 13.75
C LYS A 833 14.78 -25.70 15.11
N GLU A 834 14.12 -24.77 15.80
CA GLU A 834 14.56 -24.16 17.04
C GLU A 834 13.65 -24.54 18.21
N LEU A 835 14.25 -24.70 19.39
CA LEU A 835 13.59 -24.97 20.66
C LEU A 835 14.03 -23.94 21.69
N ILE A 836 13.10 -23.43 22.50
CA ILE A 836 13.43 -22.69 23.72
C ILE A 836 13.64 -23.71 24.83
N SER A 837 14.88 -23.85 25.29
CA SER A 837 15.22 -24.62 26.47
C SER A 837 15.04 -23.79 27.73
N LEU A 838 14.19 -24.30 28.61
CA LEU A 838 13.91 -23.84 29.97
C LEU A 838 14.60 -24.83 30.92
N ASP A 839 15.82 -24.47 31.36
CA ASP A 839 16.53 -25.20 32.41
C ASP A 839 16.17 -24.60 33.77
N ILE A 840 15.72 -25.45 34.68
CA ILE A 840 15.34 -25.04 36.01
C ILE A 840 16.61 -25.02 36.87
N ALA A 841 17.23 -23.86 37.06
CA ALA A 841 18.47 -23.72 37.83
C ALA A 841 18.26 -24.05 39.32
N LYS A 842 17.18 -23.55 39.92
CA LYS A 842 16.81 -23.79 41.32
C LYS A 842 15.30 -23.80 41.48
N VAL A 843 14.79 -24.63 42.39
CA VAL A 843 13.39 -24.56 42.85
C VAL A 843 13.35 -24.70 44.36
N GLY A 844 12.53 -23.87 45.01
CA GLY A 844 12.18 -23.96 46.40
C GLY A 844 10.68 -23.84 46.60
N VAL A 845 10.15 -24.49 47.62
CA VAL A 845 8.75 -24.39 48.02
C VAL A 845 8.71 -24.04 49.49
N ASN A 846 8.03 -22.95 49.82
CA ASN A 846 7.74 -22.58 51.21
C ASN A 846 6.24 -22.72 51.44
N ILE A 847 5.86 -23.59 52.38
CA ILE A 847 4.47 -23.81 52.77
C ILE A 847 4.28 -23.21 54.16
N THR A 848 3.25 -22.39 54.32
CA THR A 848 2.83 -21.88 55.63
C THR A 848 1.50 -22.56 56.00
N GLY A 849 1.53 -23.37 57.08
CA GLY A 849 0.42 -24.22 57.53
C GLY A 849 0.88 -25.62 58.01
N ASP A 850 -0.07 -26.52 58.31
CA ASP A 850 0.16 -27.89 58.77
C ASP A 850 0.97 -28.72 57.74
N THR A 851 2.21 -29.11 58.10
CA THR A 851 3.30 -29.52 57.19
C THR A 851 3.32 -31.00 56.79
N GLY A 852 2.52 -31.87 57.44
CA GLY A 852 2.50 -33.33 57.21
C GLY A 852 2.04 -33.81 55.82
N ILE A 853 1.79 -32.88 54.90
CA ILE A 853 1.28 -33.12 53.55
C ILE A 853 2.38 -32.96 52.49
N PHE A 854 3.48 -32.26 52.77
CA PHE A 854 4.60 -32.14 51.84
C PHE A 854 5.24 -33.50 51.56
N ASP A 855 5.46 -34.29 52.61
CA ASP A 855 5.92 -35.68 52.49
C ASP A 855 4.92 -36.55 51.71
N LYS A 856 3.61 -36.30 51.80
CA LYS A 856 2.61 -37.02 51.00
C LYS A 856 2.62 -36.62 49.53
N ILE A 857 2.79 -35.34 49.20
CA ILE A 857 2.87 -34.86 47.80
C ILE A 857 4.15 -35.37 47.13
N VAL A 858 5.27 -35.38 47.86
CA VAL A 858 6.55 -35.93 47.39
C VAL A 858 6.48 -37.47 47.29
N ASN A 859 5.91 -38.16 48.28
CA ASN A 859 5.81 -39.63 48.28
C ASN A 859 4.78 -40.18 47.28
N MET A 860 3.72 -39.44 46.95
CA MET A 860 2.70 -39.86 45.97
C MET A 860 3.25 -39.92 44.53
N VAL A 861 4.42 -39.31 44.27
CA VAL A 861 5.12 -39.35 42.97
C VAL A 861 6.45 -40.13 43.04
N ALA A 862 6.94 -40.43 44.25
CA ALA A 862 8.22 -41.10 44.50
C ALA A 862 8.22 -42.62 44.27
N GLY A 863 7.11 -43.24 43.86
CA GLY A 863 7.05 -44.68 43.57
C GLY A 863 8.08 -45.16 42.55
N ASP A 864 8.53 -44.29 41.63
CA ASP A 864 9.41 -44.63 40.51
C ASP A 864 10.72 -43.82 40.44
N ILE A 865 11.19 -43.19 41.52
CA ILE A 865 12.39 -42.33 41.47
C ILE A 865 13.40 -42.75 42.54
N ASP A 866 14.64 -43.06 42.11
CA ASP A 866 15.76 -43.43 42.98
C ASP A 866 16.02 -42.37 44.07
N LEU A 867 15.95 -42.80 45.33
CA LEU A 867 15.78 -41.96 46.52
C LEU A 867 17.06 -41.23 46.97
N LYS A 868 18.20 -41.44 46.29
CA LYS A 868 19.51 -40.89 46.66
C LYS A 868 19.75 -39.40 46.31
N SER A 869 18.76 -38.67 45.79
CA SER A 869 18.92 -37.28 45.32
C SER A 869 18.24 -36.22 46.19
N GLY A 870 18.79 -34.99 46.19
CA GLY A 870 18.30 -33.85 46.98
C GLY A 870 16.92 -33.33 46.55
N LEU A 871 16.24 -32.63 47.46
CA LEU A 871 14.85 -32.14 47.32
C LEU A 871 14.60 -31.34 46.03
N SER A 872 15.57 -30.53 45.60
CA SER A 872 15.48 -29.74 44.37
C SER A 872 15.37 -30.60 43.11
N LYS A 873 16.15 -31.69 43.03
CA LYS A 873 16.11 -32.63 41.89
C LYS A 873 14.78 -33.38 41.84
N LYS A 874 14.24 -33.78 42.99
CA LYS A 874 12.91 -34.40 43.09
C LYS A 874 11.79 -33.45 42.63
N LEU A 875 11.86 -32.18 43.00
CA LEU A 875 10.87 -31.18 42.62
C LEU A 875 10.93 -30.81 41.12
N LYS A 876 12.14 -30.78 40.53
CA LYS A 876 12.31 -30.67 39.08
C LYS A 876 11.63 -31.84 38.37
N VAL A 877 11.94 -33.09 38.75
CA VAL A 877 11.34 -34.28 38.13
C VAL A 877 9.81 -34.30 38.31
N PHE A 878 9.28 -33.80 39.44
CA PHE A 878 7.85 -33.62 39.64
C PHE A 878 7.23 -32.64 38.64
N LEU A 879 7.80 -31.43 38.50
CA LEU A 879 7.36 -30.45 37.51
C LEU A 879 7.43 -31.01 36.10
N MET A 880 8.46 -31.80 35.78
CA MET A 880 8.60 -32.48 34.48
C MET A 880 7.54 -33.57 34.27
N LYS A 881 7.26 -34.43 35.26
CA LYS A 881 6.21 -35.47 35.18
C LYS A 881 4.82 -34.85 35.10
N PHE A 882 4.57 -33.78 35.85
CA PHE A 882 3.34 -33.01 35.78
C PHE A 882 3.18 -32.37 34.41
N ALA A 883 4.21 -31.64 33.95
CA ALA A 883 4.24 -31.07 32.62
C ALA A 883 3.96 -32.15 31.56
N GLN A 884 4.74 -33.23 31.54
CA GLN A 884 4.61 -34.33 30.58
C GLN A 884 3.19 -34.90 30.48
N LYS A 885 2.48 -35.09 31.61
CA LYS A 885 1.09 -35.60 31.61
C LYS A 885 0.07 -34.69 30.95
N TYR A 886 0.35 -33.39 30.84
CA TYR A 886 -0.58 -32.39 30.28
C TYR A 886 -0.18 -31.94 28.86
N ILE A 887 0.95 -32.41 28.32
CA ILE A 887 1.66 -31.67 27.27
C ILE A 887 1.74 -32.37 25.92
N ASN A 888 1.78 -33.70 25.87
CA ASN A 888 1.75 -34.43 24.61
C ASN A 888 0.81 -35.64 24.74
N GLU A 889 0.01 -35.85 23.69
CA GLU A 889 -0.81 -37.03 23.54
C GLU A 889 0.09 -38.22 23.18
N GLU A 890 0.00 -39.32 23.94
CA GLU A 890 0.77 -40.53 23.66
C GLU A 890 0.14 -41.40 22.56
N ASP A 891 -1.12 -41.11 22.22
CA ASP A 891 -1.90 -41.76 21.17
C ASP A 891 -1.52 -41.18 19.79
N PRO A 892 -1.00 -42.00 18.85
CA PRO A 892 -0.54 -41.55 17.53
C PRO A 892 -1.65 -40.97 16.64
N ASP A 893 -2.92 -41.25 16.97
CA ASP A 893 -4.11 -40.80 16.25
C ASP A 893 -4.78 -39.57 16.88
N LYS A 894 -4.30 -39.12 18.05
CA LYS A 894 -4.79 -37.92 18.74
C LYS A 894 -3.68 -36.87 18.83
N ASN A 895 -4.08 -35.61 18.97
CA ASN A 895 -3.15 -34.52 19.22
C ASN A 895 -3.38 -33.97 20.62
N GLY A 896 -2.30 -33.50 21.26
CA GLY A 896 -2.38 -32.94 22.60
C GLY A 896 -3.50 -31.91 22.69
N SER A 897 -4.27 -31.99 23.76
CA SER A 897 -5.47 -31.19 23.99
C SER A 897 -5.21 -30.12 25.06
N LEU A 898 -3.99 -29.59 25.14
CA LEU A 898 -3.63 -28.62 26.17
C LEU A 898 -4.44 -27.34 25.99
N GLU A 899 -5.48 -27.23 26.80
CA GLU A 899 -6.35 -26.07 26.89
C GLU A 899 -6.13 -25.42 28.26
N MET A 900 -5.81 -24.13 28.28
CA MET A 900 -5.72 -23.36 29.53
C MET A 900 -6.67 -22.17 29.45
N GLY A 901 -7.69 -22.18 30.32
CA GLY A 901 -8.66 -21.08 30.40
C GLY A 901 -9.46 -20.84 29.11
N GLY A 902 -9.83 -21.89 28.38
CA GLY A 902 -10.55 -21.77 27.09
C GLY A 902 -9.64 -21.63 25.86
N VAL A 903 -8.32 -21.50 26.05
CA VAL A 903 -7.36 -21.30 24.95
C VAL A 903 -6.60 -22.59 24.67
N LYS A 904 -6.69 -23.08 23.43
CA LYS A 904 -5.92 -24.22 22.93
C LYS A 904 -4.44 -23.85 22.75
N ILE A 905 -3.63 -24.05 23.79
CA ILE A 905 -2.21 -23.68 23.85
C ILE A 905 -1.40 -24.37 22.74
N ASN A 906 -1.80 -25.58 22.36
CA ASN A 906 -1.18 -26.34 21.29
C ASN A 906 -1.29 -25.69 19.90
N GLN A 907 -2.08 -24.64 19.71
CA GLN A 907 -2.05 -23.85 18.47
C GLN A 907 -0.80 -22.95 18.40
N PHE A 908 -0.22 -22.61 19.55
CA PHE A 908 0.83 -21.61 19.66
C PHE A 908 2.18 -22.22 20.04
N VAL A 909 2.20 -23.21 20.93
CA VAL A 909 3.43 -23.80 21.47
C VAL A 909 3.25 -25.30 21.69
N LYS A 910 4.23 -26.09 21.25
CA LYS A 910 4.42 -27.47 21.70
C LYS A 910 5.47 -27.53 22.81
N LEU A 911 5.24 -28.37 23.80
CA LEU A 911 6.19 -28.57 24.89
C LEU A 911 6.74 -30.00 24.86
N PHE A 912 8.05 -30.15 25.03
CA PHE A 912 8.75 -31.42 25.12
C PHE A 912 9.57 -31.46 26.42
N THR A 913 9.88 -32.67 26.87
CA THR A 913 10.62 -32.89 28.11
C THR A 913 11.88 -33.70 27.83
N HIS A 914 13.05 -33.23 28.27
CA HIS A 914 14.31 -33.98 28.20
C HIS A 914 15.08 -33.91 29.52
N LYS A 915 15.17 -35.02 30.25
CA LYS A 915 15.85 -35.11 31.55
C LYS A 915 15.32 -34.08 32.58
N GLU A 916 16.01 -32.96 32.76
CA GLU A 916 15.65 -31.85 33.67
C GLU A 916 15.29 -30.54 32.93
N GLU A 917 15.20 -30.57 31.59
CA GLU A 917 14.90 -29.41 30.74
C GLU A 917 13.48 -29.49 30.16
N LEU A 918 12.74 -28.37 30.22
CA LEU A 918 11.54 -28.15 29.40
C LEU A 918 11.97 -27.54 28.06
N LEU A 919 11.45 -28.06 26.97
CA LEU A 919 11.78 -27.59 25.62
C LEU A 919 10.49 -27.10 24.96
N LEU A 920 10.44 -25.84 24.54
CA LEU A 920 9.27 -25.27 23.86
C LEU A 920 9.58 -25.13 22.37
N GLN A 921 8.71 -25.66 21.52
CA GLN A 921 8.70 -25.33 20.10
C GLN A 921 7.55 -24.34 19.87
N LEU A 922 7.87 -23.16 19.35
CA LEU A 922 6.85 -22.20 18.93
C LEU A 922 6.26 -22.63 17.59
N ASN A 923 4.96 -22.44 17.41
CA ASN A 923 4.35 -22.53 16.09
C ASN A 923 4.90 -21.38 15.23
N PRO A 924 5.48 -21.64 14.05
CA PRO A 924 5.96 -20.57 13.17
C PRO A 924 4.86 -19.56 12.82
N ASN A 925 3.58 -19.97 12.76
CA ASN A 925 2.47 -19.06 12.46
C ASN A 925 1.78 -18.50 13.71
N VAL A 926 2.43 -18.55 14.88
CA VAL A 926 1.91 -17.98 16.15
C VAL A 926 1.56 -16.49 16.04
N MET A 927 2.19 -15.77 15.11
CA MET A 927 2.00 -14.33 14.90
C MET A 927 0.99 -13.99 13.78
N GLY A 928 0.44 -14.98 13.08
CA GLY A 928 -0.52 -14.82 11.99
C GLY A 928 -0.23 -15.74 10.80
N ALA A 929 -1.17 -15.81 9.86
CA ALA A 929 -1.08 -16.64 8.66
C ALA A 929 -0.25 -16.01 7.51
N ALA A 930 0.14 -14.74 7.61
CA ALA A 930 0.86 -14.03 6.55
C ALA A 930 2.37 -14.31 6.55
N PHE A 931 2.95 -14.68 7.68
CA PHE A 931 4.38 -14.93 7.81
C PHE A 931 4.68 -15.95 8.91
N ALA A 932 5.64 -16.81 8.63
CA ALA A 932 6.24 -17.70 9.61
C ALA A 932 7.36 -16.98 10.37
N VAL A 933 7.44 -17.20 11.68
CA VAL A 933 8.52 -16.69 12.54
C VAL A 933 9.47 -17.81 12.94
N ARG A 934 10.78 -17.49 12.95
CA ARG A 934 11.85 -18.37 13.44
C ARG A 934 12.63 -17.68 14.53
N LEU A 935 12.91 -18.38 15.63
CA LEU A 935 13.70 -17.85 16.72
C LEU A 935 15.16 -17.65 16.29
N MET A 936 15.73 -16.48 16.60
CA MET A 936 17.15 -16.26 16.37
C MET A 936 18.00 -16.96 17.45
N PRO A 937 19.11 -17.61 17.09
CA PRO A 937 20.07 -18.09 18.08
C PRO A 937 20.71 -16.91 18.81
N ASN A 938 21.17 -17.16 20.04
CA ASN A 938 21.84 -16.13 20.84
C ASN A 938 23.16 -15.75 20.17
N GLN A 939 23.29 -14.51 19.71
CA GLN A 939 24.46 -13.99 19.01
C GLN A 939 24.73 -12.53 19.35
N VAL A 940 25.89 -12.01 18.94
CA VAL A 940 26.24 -10.59 19.07
C VAL A 940 26.45 -10.01 17.70
N PHE A 941 25.66 -9.00 17.34
CA PHE A 941 25.72 -8.29 16.07
C PHE A 941 26.08 -6.83 16.33
N ASN A 942 27.24 -6.36 15.86
CA ASN A 942 27.73 -4.99 16.09
C ASN A 942 27.63 -4.52 17.56
N GLY A 943 27.91 -5.42 18.51
CA GLY A 943 27.82 -5.14 19.95
C GLY A 943 26.41 -5.25 20.56
N VAL A 944 25.38 -5.47 19.76
CA VAL A 944 24.01 -5.74 20.21
C VAL A 944 23.82 -7.24 20.40
N LYS A 945 23.41 -7.67 21.59
CA LYS A 945 23.01 -9.06 21.84
C LYS A 945 21.65 -9.32 21.17
N LEU A 946 21.56 -10.37 20.37
CA LEU A 946 20.34 -10.85 19.72
C LEU A 946 19.99 -12.25 20.22
N GLY A 947 18.71 -12.62 20.17
CA GLY A 947 18.20 -13.96 20.48
C GLY A 947 17.11 -13.96 21.57
N THR A 948 17.09 -14.99 22.41
CA THR A 948 16.27 -15.01 23.63
C THR A 948 17.11 -14.57 24.82
N LEU A 949 16.87 -13.36 25.32
CA LEU A 949 17.70 -12.71 26.32
C LEU A 949 16.87 -12.29 27.53
N ILE A 950 17.46 -12.38 28.72
CA ILE A 950 16.92 -11.83 29.96
C ILE A 950 17.98 -10.89 30.50
N ASN A 951 17.68 -9.59 30.51
CA ASN A 951 18.65 -8.55 30.82
C ASN A 951 18.12 -7.55 31.84
N LYS A 952 19.06 -6.92 32.55
CA LYS A 952 18.81 -5.71 33.32
C LYS A 952 19.18 -4.50 32.48
N GLU A 953 18.20 -3.87 31.87
CA GLU A 953 18.41 -2.66 31.08
C GLU A 953 18.33 -1.44 31.99
N ARG A 954 19.39 -0.64 32.00
CA ARG A 954 19.35 0.66 32.69
C ARG A 954 18.55 1.61 31.79
N ASN A 955 17.45 2.14 32.28
CA ASN A 955 16.77 3.21 31.57
C ASN A 955 17.76 4.40 31.49
N PRO A 956 18.14 4.90 30.31
CA PRO A 956 19.12 5.99 30.22
C PRO A 956 18.61 7.30 30.83
N TYR A 957 17.29 7.41 30.99
CA TYR A 957 16.58 8.64 31.36
C TYR A 957 15.88 8.56 32.73
N SER A 958 15.84 7.37 33.35
CA SER A 958 15.50 7.22 34.76
C SER A 958 16.59 6.40 35.44
N LYS A 959 17.03 6.76 36.65
CA LYS A 959 18.03 5.96 37.40
C LYS A 959 17.55 4.53 37.75
N LYS A 960 16.36 4.12 37.31
CA LYS A 960 15.77 2.81 37.56
C LYS A 960 16.30 1.77 36.57
N ILE A 961 16.64 0.61 37.11
CA ILE A 961 16.96 -0.59 36.34
C ILE A 961 15.64 -1.28 36.00
N GLN A 962 15.50 -1.72 34.76
CA GLN A 962 14.35 -2.46 34.27
C GLN A 962 14.76 -3.89 33.96
N ASP A 963 13.96 -4.84 34.43
CA ASP A 963 14.13 -6.24 34.10
C ASP A 963 13.35 -6.53 32.81
N VAL A 964 14.04 -6.96 31.77
CA VAL A 964 13.49 -7.14 30.42
C VAL A 964 13.76 -8.56 29.92
N ILE A 965 12.76 -9.17 29.29
CA ILE A 965 12.93 -10.36 28.45
C ILE A 965 12.75 -9.95 27.00
N SER A 966 13.66 -10.34 26.11
CA SER A 966 13.54 -10.12 24.68
C SER A 966 13.56 -11.43 23.91
N PHE A 967 12.69 -11.53 22.91
CA PHE A 967 12.66 -12.60 21.92
C PHE A 967 12.86 -11.98 20.54
N ASP A 968 13.93 -12.40 19.87
CA ASP A 968 14.30 -11.96 18.54
C ASP A 968 14.01 -13.06 17.51
N PHE A 969 13.43 -12.66 16.37
CA PHE A 969 12.95 -13.55 15.33
C PHE A 969 13.35 -13.08 13.94
N MET A 970 13.53 -14.06 13.05
CA MET A 970 13.51 -13.88 11.59
C MET A 970 12.11 -14.20 11.07
N THR A 971 11.71 -13.60 9.95
CA THR A 971 10.41 -13.83 9.32
C THR A 971 10.53 -14.38 7.91
N ALA A 972 9.62 -15.26 7.51
CA ALA A 972 9.46 -15.74 6.15
C ALA A 972 8.02 -15.47 5.70
N GLY A 973 7.83 -14.74 4.60
CA GLY A 973 6.49 -14.42 4.09
C GLY A 973 5.84 -15.64 3.42
N ASN A 974 4.59 -15.94 3.77
CA ASN A 974 3.82 -16.97 3.07
C ASN A 974 3.42 -16.47 1.68
N MET A 975 3.31 -17.39 0.70
CA MET A 975 2.96 -17.03 -0.68
C MET A 975 1.49 -16.59 -0.77
N GLY A 976 1.27 -15.34 -1.19
CA GLY A 976 -0.06 -14.72 -1.27
C GLY A 976 -0.92 -15.27 -2.41
N ALA A 977 -2.25 -15.04 -2.35
CA ALA A 977 -3.19 -15.56 -3.33
C ALA A 977 -2.94 -15.01 -4.75
N MET A 978 -2.66 -13.71 -4.89
CA MET A 978 -2.27 -13.12 -6.18
C MET A 978 -1.05 -13.78 -6.80
N ASP A 979 0.00 -14.05 -6.02
CA ASP A 979 1.25 -14.63 -6.55
C ASP A 979 1.04 -16.09 -6.99
N LYS A 980 0.32 -16.89 -6.17
CA LYS A 980 -0.11 -18.25 -6.54
C LYS A 980 -0.99 -18.22 -7.80
N GLY A 981 -1.92 -17.27 -7.87
CA GLY A 981 -2.82 -17.04 -8.99
C GLY A 981 -2.11 -16.65 -10.29
N GLU A 982 -1.07 -15.82 -10.21
CA GLU A 982 -0.25 -15.44 -11.35
C GLU A 982 0.58 -16.62 -11.87
N LEU A 983 1.17 -17.42 -10.99
CA LEU A 983 1.86 -18.66 -11.38
C LEU A 983 0.91 -19.67 -12.02
N TYR A 984 -0.28 -19.85 -11.45
CA TYR A 984 -1.36 -20.65 -12.06
C TYR A 984 -1.75 -20.13 -13.45
N LYS A 985 -1.91 -18.81 -13.59
CA LYS A 985 -2.24 -18.17 -14.86
C LYS A 985 -1.15 -18.37 -15.90
N ILE A 986 0.13 -18.28 -15.52
CA ILE A 986 1.25 -18.58 -16.42
C ILE A 986 1.18 -20.03 -16.92
N MET A 987 0.93 -21.01 -16.03
CA MET A 987 0.76 -22.42 -16.43
C MET A 987 -0.40 -22.61 -17.41
N ARG A 988 -1.55 -21.99 -17.13
CA ARG A 988 -2.76 -22.09 -17.97
C ARG A 988 -2.54 -21.42 -19.32
N ASP A 989 -1.98 -20.21 -19.31
CA ASP A 989 -1.71 -19.42 -20.51
C ASP A 989 -0.68 -20.15 -21.39
N ALA A 990 0.32 -20.82 -20.82
CA ALA A 990 1.24 -21.70 -21.55
C ALA A 990 0.49 -22.81 -22.30
N GLY A 991 -0.44 -23.49 -21.63
CA GLY A 991 -1.30 -24.49 -22.26
C GLY A 991 -2.06 -23.93 -23.47
N SER A 992 -2.69 -22.76 -23.31
CA SER A 992 -3.47 -22.12 -24.37
C SER A 992 -2.60 -21.63 -25.54
N LEU A 993 -1.43 -21.07 -25.25
CA LEU A 993 -0.53 -20.43 -26.22
C LEU A 993 0.14 -21.47 -27.13
N PHE A 994 0.53 -22.62 -26.58
CA PHE A 994 1.21 -23.68 -27.34
C PHE A 994 0.23 -24.59 -28.10
N LYS A 995 -1.04 -24.67 -27.68
CA LYS A 995 -2.06 -25.57 -28.25
C LYS A 995 -2.19 -25.49 -29.79
N PRO A 996 -2.26 -24.30 -30.44
CA PRO A 996 -2.35 -24.24 -31.91
C PRO A 996 -1.15 -24.89 -32.62
N TYR A 997 0.05 -24.71 -32.08
CA TYR A 997 1.29 -25.25 -32.63
C TYR A 997 1.37 -26.77 -32.42
N LEU A 998 1.00 -27.23 -31.23
CA LEU A 998 0.98 -28.65 -30.88
C LEU A 998 -0.13 -29.43 -31.59
N ASN A 999 -1.19 -28.76 -32.05
CA ASN A 999 -2.28 -29.37 -32.81
C ASN A 999 -2.12 -29.28 -34.35
N ALA A 1000 -1.13 -28.52 -34.86
CA ALA A 1000 -0.90 -28.42 -36.31
C ALA A 1000 -0.66 -29.80 -36.95
N ASN A 1001 -1.44 -30.15 -37.96
CA ASN A 1001 -1.44 -31.51 -38.52
C ASN A 1001 -0.43 -31.70 -39.67
N SER A 1002 0.22 -30.62 -40.13
CA SER A 1002 1.18 -30.67 -41.24
C SER A 1002 2.42 -29.81 -41.02
N LYS A 1003 3.51 -30.16 -41.71
CA LYS A 1003 4.76 -29.37 -41.75
C LYS A 1003 4.51 -27.93 -42.20
N SER A 1004 3.68 -27.72 -43.22
CA SER A 1004 3.39 -26.40 -43.80
C SER A 1004 2.61 -25.51 -42.82
N GLU A 1005 1.61 -26.08 -42.14
CA GLU A 1005 0.82 -25.38 -41.12
C GLU A 1005 1.68 -24.96 -39.92
N LEU A 1006 2.49 -25.86 -39.37
CA LEU A 1006 3.37 -25.55 -38.25
C LEU A 1006 4.40 -24.47 -38.64
N LYS A 1007 5.00 -24.57 -39.83
CA LYS A 1007 5.93 -23.57 -40.35
C LYS A 1007 5.29 -22.19 -40.47
N LYS A 1008 4.06 -22.11 -41.00
CA LYS A 1008 3.31 -20.84 -41.13
C LYS A 1008 3.02 -20.22 -39.75
N LEU A 1009 2.66 -21.03 -38.76
CA LEU A 1009 2.42 -20.53 -37.40
C LEU A 1009 3.71 -20.02 -36.76
N LEU A 1010 4.82 -20.75 -36.91
CA LEU A 1010 6.12 -20.36 -36.36
C LEU A 1010 6.73 -19.14 -37.09
N SER A 1011 6.49 -18.95 -38.39
CA SER A 1011 7.04 -17.78 -39.08
C SER A 1011 6.50 -16.43 -38.55
N THR A 1012 5.36 -16.42 -37.86
CA THR A 1012 4.79 -15.21 -37.22
C THR A 1012 5.59 -14.70 -36.02
N GLN A 1013 6.47 -15.52 -35.44
CA GLN A 1013 7.24 -15.24 -34.21
C GLN A 1013 6.39 -14.92 -32.96
N GLN A 1014 5.06 -15.00 -33.03
CA GLN A 1014 4.16 -14.65 -31.93
C GLN A 1014 4.39 -15.55 -30.71
N LEU A 1015 4.56 -16.86 -30.90
CA LEU A 1015 4.88 -17.78 -29.81
C LEU A 1015 6.19 -17.43 -29.12
N PHE A 1016 7.25 -17.17 -29.89
CA PHE A 1016 8.56 -16.79 -29.33
C PHE A 1016 8.47 -15.50 -28.52
N ALA A 1017 7.78 -14.49 -29.05
CA ALA A 1017 7.54 -13.24 -28.36
C ALA A 1017 6.74 -13.46 -27.05
N MET A 1018 5.58 -14.12 -27.12
CA MET A 1018 4.68 -14.25 -25.96
C MET A 1018 5.15 -15.26 -24.92
N ALA A 1019 5.89 -16.30 -25.31
CA ALA A 1019 6.40 -17.29 -24.36
C ALA A 1019 7.71 -16.84 -23.70
N LEU A 1020 8.65 -16.27 -24.47
CA LEU A 1020 10.03 -16.04 -24.01
C LEU A 1020 10.50 -14.59 -24.04
N ASN A 1021 10.23 -13.84 -25.10
CA ASN A 1021 11.05 -12.66 -25.42
C ASN A 1021 10.41 -11.29 -25.13
N ASN A 1022 9.08 -11.16 -25.16
CA ASN A 1022 8.43 -9.86 -25.03
C ASN A 1022 8.68 -9.25 -23.63
N SER A 1023 9.26 -8.05 -23.63
CA SER A 1023 9.60 -7.27 -22.44
C SER A 1023 8.66 -6.08 -22.23
N ASP A 1024 7.64 -5.91 -23.08
CA ASP A 1024 6.57 -4.92 -22.89
C ASP A 1024 5.83 -5.18 -21.57
N LEU A 1025 5.73 -4.16 -20.70
CA LEU A 1025 5.05 -4.23 -19.40
C LEU A 1025 3.59 -4.74 -19.51
N ILE A 1026 2.89 -4.47 -20.62
CA ILE A 1026 1.49 -4.87 -20.83
C ILE A 1026 1.39 -6.30 -21.35
N LYS A 1027 2.39 -6.74 -22.14
CA LYS A 1027 2.36 -8.01 -22.87
C LYS A 1027 3.56 -8.88 -22.53
N MET A 1028 3.99 -8.81 -21.28
CA MET A 1028 5.18 -9.46 -20.77
C MET A 1028 5.12 -10.96 -21.07
N SER A 1029 6.22 -11.52 -21.58
CA SER A 1029 6.27 -12.94 -21.92
C SER A 1029 6.06 -13.82 -20.68
N LEU A 1030 5.60 -15.06 -20.88
CA LEU A 1030 5.40 -16.01 -19.78
C LEU A 1030 6.67 -16.19 -18.93
N ARG A 1031 7.85 -16.26 -19.57
CA ARG A 1031 9.14 -16.34 -18.88
C ARG A 1031 9.46 -15.08 -18.07
N HIS A 1032 9.18 -13.89 -18.61
CA HIS A 1032 9.42 -12.65 -17.88
C HIS A 1032 8.44 -12.46 -16.72
N ARG A 1033 7.18 -12.87 -16.87
CA ARG A 1033 6.18 -12.90 -15.77
C ARG A 1033 6.60 -13.84 -14.64
N LEU A 1034 7.11 -15.04 -14.97
CA LEU A 1034 7.68 -15.97 -13.99
C LEU A 1034 8.85 -15.33 -13.22
N LYS A 1035 9.81 -14.71 -13.93
CA LYS A 1035 10.94 -14.01 -13.31
C LYS A 1035 10.51 -12.82 -12.45
N ALA A 1036 9.52 -12.04 -12.89
CA ALA A 1036 8.99 -10.90 -12.16
C ALA A 1036 8.38 -11.33 -10.83
N THR A 1037 7.62 -12.44 -10.83
CA THR A 1037 7.06 -13.04 -9.61
C THR A 1037 8.17 -13.58 -8.70
N LEU A 1038 9.17 -14.27 -9.28
CA LEU A 1038 10.32 -14.83 -8.55
C LEU A 1038 11.18 -13.75 -7.88
N ALA A 1039 11.29 -12.56 -8.46
CA ALA A 1039 12.06 -11.45 -7.90
C ALA A 1039 11.53 -10.96 -6.54
N GLU A 1040 10.29 -11.29 -6.18
CA GLU A 1040 9.74 -11.01 -4.84
C GLU A 1040 10.18 -12.05 -3.78
N TYR A 1041 10.76 -13.17 -4.20
CA TYR A 1041 11.22 -14.27 -3.35
C TYR A 1041 12.74 -14.43 -3.49
N ALA A 1042 13.51 -13.53 -2.87
CA ALA A 1042 14.97 -13.48 -3.01
C ALA A 1042 15.67 -14.82 -2.74
N ASP A 1043 15.24 -15.57 -1.73
CA ASP A 1043 15.83 -16.88 -1.44
C ASP A 1043 15.62 -17.90 -2.55
N VAL A 1044 14.41 -17.94 -3.12
CA VAL A 1044 14.13 -18.82 -4.25
C VAL A 1044 14.90 -18.36 -5.48
N SER A 1045 14.96 -17.04 -5.70
CA SER A 1045 15.72 -16.45 -6.78
C SER A 1045 17.23 -16.73 -6.69
N ASP A 1046 17.78 -16.82 -5.47
CA ASP A 1046 19.18 -17.13 -5.21
C ASP A 1046 19.50 -18.60 -5.56
N TYR A 1047 18.63 -19.56 -5.22
CA TYR A 1047 18.80 -20.95 -5.67
C TYR A 1047 18.84 -21.06 -7.20
N VAL A 1048 17.97 -20.33 -7.88
CA VAL A 1048 17.83 -20.39 -9.34
C VAL A 1048 18.89 -19.55 -10.08
N GLY A 1049 19.55 -18.62 -9.39
CA GLY A 1049 20.53 -17.71 -10.00
C GLY A 1049 19.89 -16.78 -11.04
N THR A 1050 18.73 -16.20 -10.73
CA THR A 1050 17.96 -15.38 -11.67
C THR A 1050 18.74 -14.14 -12.13
N ASP A 1051 18.88 -13.98 -13.45
CA ASP A 1051 19.34 -12.73 -14.05
C ASP A 1051 18.20 -11.71 -14.06
N THR A 1052 18.39 -10.66 -13.25
CA THR A 1052 17.43 -9.58 -13.02
C THR A 1052 17.65 -8.40 -13.95
N SER A 1053 18.76 -8.35 -14.70
CA SER A 1053 19.13 -7.21 -15.54
C SER A 1053 18.05 -6.83 -16.56
N VAL A 1054 17.33 -7.82 -17.08
CA VAL A 1054 16.20 -7.61 -18.01
C VAL A 1054 14.98 -7.05 -17.29
N LEU A 1055 14.68 -7.51 -16.07
CA LEU A 1055 13.62 -6.91 -15.24
C LEU A 1055 14.00 -5.49 -14.84
N ASP A 1056 15.25 -5.27 -14.46
CA ASP A 1056 15.79 -3.96 -14.13
C ASP A 1056 15.71 -3.02 -15.33
N ALA A 1057 15.91 -3.51 -16.56
CA ALA A 1057 15.72 -2.74 -17.79
C ALA A 1057 14.23 -2.49 -18.12
N ILE A 1058 13.35 -3.47 -17.88
CA ILE A 1058 11.88 -3.33 -18.03
C ILE A 1058 11.37 -2.26 -17.05
N TYR A 1059 11.84 -2.31 -15.81
CA TYR A 1059 11.51 -1.34 -14.76
C TYR A 1059 12.40 -0.08 -14.82
N ALA A 1060 13.41 -0.01 -15.69
CA ALA A 1060 14.25 1.18 -15.83
C ALA A 1060 13.47 2.39 -16.35
N GLY A 1061 12.37 2.13 -17.08
CA GLY A 1061 11.39 3.16 -17.46
C GLY A 1061 10.62 3.74 -16.28
N LEU A 1062 10.64 3.09 -15.11
CA LEU A 1062 10.11 3.60 -13.85
C LEU A 1062 11.22 4.29 -13.05
N PRO A 1063 10.93 5.39 -12.33
CA PRO A 1063 11.90 6.12 -11.53
C PRO A 1063 12.31 5.31 -10.30
N ALA A 1064 13.51 5.56 -9.75
CA ALA A 1064 14.14 4.74 -8.71
C ALA A 1064 13.29 4.59 -7.43
N ASP A 1065 12.40 5.52 -7.17
CA ASP A 1065 11.41 5.51 -6.10
C ASP A 1065 10.19 4.63 -6.38
N ALA A 1066 9.87 4.33 -7.64
CA ALA A 1066 8.82 3.39 -8.05
C ALA A 1066 9.35 1.98 -8.36
N ARG A 1067 10.68 1.79 -8.45
CA ARG A 1067 11.28 0.48 -8.71
C ARG A 1067 11.13 -0.43 -7.49
N LEU A 1068 10.76 -1.68 -7.74
CA LEU A 1068 10.90 -2.76 -6.77
C LEU A 1068 12.39 -2.91 -6.43
N VAL A 1069 12.82 -2.37 -5.29
CA VAL A 1069 14.10 -2.78 -4.69
C VAL A 1069 13.97 -4.27 -4.42
N MET A 1070 14.81 -5.06 -5.10
CA MET A 1070 14.86 -6.50 -4.94
C MET A 1070 15.27 -6.84 -3.51
N ALA A 1071 14.68 -7.90 -2.95
CA ALA A 1071 15.02 -8.30 -1.60
C ALA A 1071 16.54 -8.61 -1.53
N PRO A 1072 17.24 -8.10 -0.50
CA PRO A 1072 18.68 -8.25 -0.39
C PRO A 1072 19.06 -9.74 -0.28
N LYS A 1073 20.16 -10.12 -0.94
CA LYS A 1073 20.72 -11.48 -0.87
C LYS A 1073 21.28 -11.74 0.53
N GLY A 1074 20.99 -12.90 1.12
CA GLY A 1074 21.81 -13.38 2.24
C GLY A 1074 21.14 -14.10 3.42
N SER A 1075 19.82 -14.30 3.46
CA SER A 1075 19.21 -14.99 4.61
C SER A 1075 18.11 -15.96 4.19
N LYS A 1076 18.34 -17.28 4.33
CA LYS A 1076 17.40 -18.37 3.97
C LYS A 1076 16.04 -18.25 4.69
N ARG A 1077 15.09 -17.50 4.15
CA ARG A 1077 13.74 -17.23 4.68
C ARG A 1077 12.64 -17.99 3.90
N ILE A 1078 12.83 -19.30 3.75
CA ILE A 1078 11.80 -20.22 3.21
C ILE A 1078 10.77 -20.57 4.29
N THR A 1079 9.49 -20.61 3.92
CA THR A 1079 8.37 -21.00 4.78
C THR A 1079 8.47 -22.45 5.28
N THR A 1080 7.66 -22.81 6.26
CA THR A 1080 7.72 -24.14 6.92
C THR A 1080 7.46 -25.31 5.97
N THR A 1081 6.67 -25.11 4.91
CA THR A 1081 6.30 -26.16 3.95
C THR A 1081 7.13 -26.10 2.66
N GLY A 1082 7.86 -25.00 2.41
CA GLY A 1082 8.59 -24.80 1.15
C GLY A 1082 7.67 -24.70 -0.06
N VAL A 1083 6.43 -24.23 0.13
CA VAL A 1083 5.39 -24.15 -0.92
C VAL A 1083 5.83 -23.29 -2.10
N GLU A 1084 6.61 -22.24 -1.83
CA GLU A 1084 7.19 -21.36 -2.82
C GLU A 1084 8.09 -22.11 -3.80
N LEU A 1085 8.92 -23.05 -3.32
CA LEU A 1085 9.79 -23.86 -4.17
C LEU A 1085 8.96 -24.69 -5.15
N MET A 1086 7.86 -25.28 -4.68
CA MET A 1086 7.00 -26.16 -5.49
C MET A 1086 6.14 -25.39 -6.49
N TYR A 1087 5.67 -24.18 -6.16
CA TYR A 1087 4.97 -23.31 -7.11
C TYR A 1087 5.87 -22.85 -8.26
N PHE A 1088 7.10 -22.42 -7.97
CA PHE A 1088 8.05 -22.04 -9.02
C PHE A 1088 8.50 -23.26 -9.86
N ALA A 1089 8.76 -24.40 -9.22
CA ALA A 1089 9.15 -25.63 -9.91
C ALA A 1089 8.04 -26.16 -10.84
N SER A 1090 6.78 -26.22 -10.38
CA SER A 1090 5.64 -26.66 -11.19
C SER A 1090 5.39 -25.73 -12.38
N CYS A 1091 5.42 -24.42 -12.18
CA CYS A 1091 5.28 -23.46 -13.27
C CYS A 1091 6.39 -23.60 -14.33
N ALA A 1092 7.63 -23.76 -13.89
CA ALA A 1092 8.76 -23.97 -14.80
C ALA A 1092 8.67 -25.31 -15.53
N ALA A 1093 8.22 -26.38 -14.86
CA ALA A 1093 8.02 -27.69 -15.47
C ALA A 1093 6.96 -27.65 -16.57
N VAL A 1094 5.82 -27.00 -16.34
CA VAL A 1094 4.78 -26.83 -17.37
C VAL A 1094 5.33 -26.10 -18.59
N LEU A 1095 6.05 -25.00 -18.40
CA LEU A 1095 6.66 -24.24 -19.50
C LEU A 1095 7.71 -25.07 -20.27
N SER A 1096 8.61 -25.75 -19.56
CA SER A 1096 9.64 -26.61 -20.15
C SER A 1096 9.02 -27.76 -20.95
N MET A 1097 8.01 -28.44 -20.41
CA MET A 1097 7.35 -29.54 -21.11
C MET A 1097 6.61 -29.08 -22.38
N GLN A 1098 6.01 -27.89 -22.38
CA GLN A 1098 5.40 -27.34 -23.60
C GLN A 1098 6.46 -27.02 -24.67
N LEU A 1099 7.61 -26.50 -24.26
CA LEU A 1099 8.75 -26.27 -25.15
C LEU A 1099 9.29 -27.59 -25.71
N ASP A 1100 9.49 -28.61 -24.87
CA ASP A 1100 9.99 -29.92 -25.30
C ASP A 1100 9.03 -30.60 -26.29
N ARG A 1101 7.71 -30.57 -26.01
CA ARG A 1101 6.68 -31.09 -26.94
C ARG A 1101 6.72 -30.38 -28.29
N LEU A 1102 6.94 -29.06 -28.28
CA LEU A 1102 7.08 -28.28 -29.50
C LEU A 1102 8.37 -28.65 -30.24
N LEU A 1103 9.51 -28.71 -29.55
CA LEU A 1103 10.82 -29.05 -30.11
C LEU A 1103 10.80 -30.44 -30.75
N SER A 1104 10.28 -31.45 -30.05
CA SER A 1104 10.11 -32.80 -30.62
C SER A 1104 9.23 -32.81 -31.86
N LYS A 1105 8.23 -31.92 -31.94
CA LYS A 1105 7.36 -31.82 -33.12
C LYS A 1105 8.05 -31.11 -34.29
N ILE A 1106 8.81 -30.04 -34.02
CA ILE A 1106 9.65 -29.34 -35.01
C ILE A 1106 10.67 -30.32 -35.60
N GLU A 1107 11.30 -31.14 -34.76
CA GLU A 1107 12.24 -32.17 -35.17
C GLU A 1107 11.58 -33.24 -36.03
N LYS A 1108 10.43 -33.79 -35.59
CA LYS A 1108 9.65 -34.77 -36.37
C LYS A 1108 9.24 -34.26 -37.76
N PHE A 1109 9.00 -32.96 -37.92
CA PHE A 1109 8.70 -32.34 -39.21
C PHE A 1109 9.93 -31.81 -39.95
N GLY A 1110 11.14 -32.01 -39.43
CA GLY A 1110 12.39 -31.58 -40.07
C GLY A 1110 12.47 -30.07 -40.28
N LEU A 1111 12.06 -29.28 -39.28
CA LEU A 1111 12.01 -27.81 -39.33
C LEU A 1111 13.16 -27.12 -38.55
N ASN A 1112 14.10 -27.89 -37.99
CA ASN A 1112 15.15 -27.40 -37.07
C ASN A 1112 16.04 -26.28 -37.67
N THR A 1113 16.29 -26.32 -38.98
CA THR A 1113 17.08 -25.30 -39.70
C THR A 1113 16.23 -24.21 -40.34
N GLU A 1114 14.91 -24.40 -40.41
CA GLU A 1114 13.96 -23.50 -41.08
C GLU A 1114 13.33 -22.47 -40.12
N VAL A 1115 13.38 -22.73 -38.82
CA VAL A 1115 12.81 -21.85 -37.77
C VAL A 1115 13.95 -21.17 -37.03
N ALA A 1116 14.01 -19.84 -37.10
CA ALA A 1116 15.15 -19.04 -36.67
C ALA A 1116 15.48 -19.12 -35.17
N TYR A 1117 14.52 -19.50 -34.32
CA TYR A 1117 14.60 -19.39 -32.86
C TYR A 1117 14.50 -20.73 -32.11
N VAL A 1118 14.77 -21.85 -32.81
CA VAL A 1118 14.75 -23.21 -32.22
C VAL A 1118 15.79 -23.36 -31.11
N LYS A 1119 17.00 -22.83 -31.33
CA LYS A 1119 18.09 -22.88 -30.33
C LYS A 1119 17.74 -22.13 -29.05
N GLU A 1120 17.00 -21.04 -29.18
CA GLU A 1120 16.52 -20.23 -28.06
C GLU A 1120 15.44 -20.97 -27.27
N PHE A 1121 14.57 -21.73 -27.94
CA PHE A 1121 13.63 -22.64 -27.27
C PHE A 1121 14.35 -23.77 -26.54
N GLU A 1122 15.34 -24.42 -27.17
CA GLU A 1122 16.17 -25.45 -26.53
C GLU A 1122 16.87 -24.90 -25.29
N LYS A 1123 17.54 -23.75 -25.42
CA LYS A 1123 18.21 -23.09 -24.30
C LYS A 1123 17.24 -22.74 -23.18
N ALA A 1124 16.06 -22.21 -23.51
CA ALA A 1124 15.05 -21.87 -22.51
C ALA A 1124 14.48 -23.10 -21.80
N SER A 1125 14.23 -24.20 -22.52
CA SER A 1125 13.76 -25.44 -21.90
C SER A 1125 14.80 -26.03 -20.95
N ILE A 1126 16.06 -26.09 -21.38
CA ILE A 1126 17.18 -26.56 -20.54
C ILE A 1126 17.34 -25.68 -19.30
N ASP A 1127 17.31 -24.36 -19.45
CA ASP A 1127 17.40 -23.39 -18.35
C ASP A 1127 16.28 -23.60 -17.31
N LEU A 1128 15.03 -23.73 -17.76
CA LEU A 1128 13.88 -24.01 -16.89
C LEU A 1128 14.03 -25.36 -16.17
N LYS A 1129 14.41 -26.42 -16.89
CA LYS A 1129 14.55 -27.76 -16.30
C LYS A 1129 15.69 -27.83 -15.28
N GLN A 1130 16.86 -27.33 -15.63
CA GLN A 1130 18.05 -27.42 -14.77
C GLN A 1130 17.96 -26.47 -13.58
N ARG A 1131 17.71 -25.17 -13.82
CA ARG A 1131 17.80 -24.16 -12.76
C ARG A 1131 16.55 -24.02 -11.91
N TYR A 1132 15.37 -24.29 -12.48
CA TYR A 1132 14.10 -24.09 -11.75
C TYR A 1132 13.52 -25.43 -11.29
N VAL A 1133 13.50 -26.47 -12.12
CA VAL A 1133 12.87 -27.73 -11.71
C VAL A 1133 13.81 -28.56 -10.83
N LEU A 1134 14.97 -28.95 -11.35
CA LEU A 1134 15.89 -29.85 -10.64
C LEU A 1134 16.47 -29.22 -9.36
N GLU A 1135 16.99 -28.00 -9.47
CA GLU A 1135 17.58 -27.29 -8.33
C GLU A 1135 16.57 -27.07 -7.19
N LEU A 1136 15.33 -26.65 -7.50
CA LEU A 1136 14.31 -26.43 -6.45
C LEU A 1136 13.81 -27.74 -5.84
N LEU A 1137 13.71 -28.83 -6.61
CA LEU A 1137 13.36 -30.16 -6.09
C LEU A 1137 14.46 -30.72 -5.18
N GLU A 1138 15.73 -30.54 -5.56
CA GLU A 1138 16.87 -30.95 -4.77
C GLU A 1138 16.90 -30.20 -3.43
N ASN A 1139 16.81 -28.86 -3.47
CA ASN A 1139 16.74 -28.03 -2.26
C ASN A 1139 15.51 -28.37 -1.39
N TYR A 1140 14.35 -28.64 -1.98
CA TYR A 1140 13.14 -29.06 -1.26
C TYR A 1140 13.36 -30.37 -0.47
N ARG A 1141 14.06 -31.34 -1.09
CA ARG A 1141 14.42 -32.61 -0.45
C ARG A 1141 15.49 -32.44 0.62
N GLU A 1142 16.61 -31.79 0.29
CA GLU A 1142 17.77 -31.65 1.19
C GLU A 1142 17.45 -30.86 2.46
N LEU A 1143 16.56 -29.87 2.36
CA LEU A 1143 16.14 -29.07 3.52
C LEU A 1143 15.15 -29.79 4.43
N GLY A 1144 14.67 -30.98 4.02
CA GLY A 1144 13.79 -31.87 4.79
C GLY A 1144 12.29 -31.59 4.64
N PHE A 1145 11.87 -30.78 3.66
CA PHE A 1145 10.45 -30.43 3.48
C PHE A 1145 9.61 -31.61 2.99
N ALA A 1146 10.17 -32.44 2.09
CA ALA A 1146 9.46 -33.62 1.57
C ALA A 1146 9.00 -34.58 2.68
N GLU A 1147 9.92 -35.01 3.55
CA GLU A 1147 9.61 -35.92 4.67
C GLU A 1147 8.62 -35.29 5.66
N ASN A 1148 8.76 -33.98 5.93
CA ASN A 1148 7.89 -33.30 6.88
C ASN A 1148 6.46 -33.11 6.34
N ASN A 1149 6.32 -32.73 5.06
CA ASN A 1149 5.03 -32.51 4.43
C ASN A 1149 4.28 -33.84 4.23
N GLU A 1150 4.98 -34.93 3.91
CA GLU A 1150 4.41 -36.28 3.89
C GLU A 1150 3.75 -36.63 5.23
N LYS A 1151 4.47 -36.44 6.35
CA LYS A 1151 3.94 -36.65 7.71
C LYS A 1151 2.75 -35.75 8.04
N ILE A 1152 2.80 -34.47 7.65
CA ILE A 1152 1.69 -33.52 7.85
C ILE A 1152 0.44 -34.02 7.13
N VAL A 1153 0.60 -34.47 5.88
CA VAL A 1153 -0.47 -34.94 5.03
C VAL A 1153 -1.08 -36.24 5.54
N GLU A 1154 -0.25 -37.22 5.94
CA GLU A 1154 -0.68 -38.49 6.52
C GLU A 1154 -1.47 -38.30 7.82
N LYS A 1155 -1.02 -37.38 8.67
CA LYS A 1155 -1.67 -37.13 9.98
C LYS A 1155 -2.97 -36.33 9.89
N GLY A 1156 -3.23 -35.64 8.78
CA GLY A 1156 -4.39 -34.77 8.63
C GLY A 1156 -4.25 -33.41 9.33
N PRO A 1157 -5.28 -32.55 9.26
CA PRO A 1157 -5.30 -31.25 9.91
C PRO A 1157 -5.52 -31.39 11.42
N THR A 1158 -4.72 -30.67 12.20
CA THR A 1158 -4.65 -30.73 13.67
C THR A 1158 -4.53 -29.31 14.23
N ASP A 1159 -4.81 -29.12 15.52
CA ASP A 1159 -4.59 -27.82 16.19
C ASP A 1159 -3.18 -27.25 16.01
N TRP A 1160 -2.18 -28.10 15.79
CA TRP A 1160 -0.79 -27.67 15.59
C TRP A 1160 -0.48 -27.28 14.14
N ASN A 1161 -0.95 -28.06 13.16
CA ASN A 1161 -0.54 -27.95 11.75
C ASN A 1161 -1.64 -27.40 10.82
N TYR A 1162 -2.85 -27.10 11.29
CA TYR A 1162 -3.96 -26.71 10.41
C TYR A 1162 -3.63 -25.51 9.51
N VAL A 1163 -2.88 -24.52 10.02
CA VAL A 1163 -2.45 -23.34 9.24
C VAL A 1163 -1.53 -23.69 8.07
N VAL A 1164 -0.67 -24.70 8.23
CA VAL A 1164 0.30 -25.11 7.20
C VAL A 1164 -0.19 -26.29 6.36
N TYR A 1165 -1.30 -26.91 6.74
CA TYR A 1165 -1.77 -28.16 6.14
C TYR A 1165 -2.11 -28.00 4.64
N PRO A 1166 -2.87 -26.97 4.19
CA PRO A 1166 -3.16 -26.77 2.76
C PRO A 1166 -1.89 -26.67 1.91
N ASP A 1167 -0.92 -25.86 2.34
CA ASP A 1167 0.35 -25.65 1.64
C ASP A 1167 1.23 -26.92 1.63
N ALA A 1168 1.22 -27.68 2.73
CA ALA A 1168 1.92 -28.97 2.80
C ALA A 1168 1.30 -30.01 1.85
N ARG A 1169 -0.04 -30.02 1.74
CA ARG A 1169 -0.76 -30.91 0.81
C ARG A 1169 -0.44 -30.58 -0.64
N TYR A 1170 -0.51 -29.30 -1.02
CA TYR A 1170 -0.10 -28.85 -2.36
C TYR A 1170 1.35 -29.26 -2.67
N SER A 1171 2.28 -28.91 -1.77
CA SER A 1171 3.71 -29.19 -1.96
C SER A 1171 4.00 -30.68 -2.11
N ASN A 1172 3.37 -31.52 -1.29
CA ASN A 1172 3.54 -32.98 -1.38
C ASN A 1172 2.98 -33.52 -2.71
N SER A 1173 1.78 -33.10 -3.12
CA SER A 1173 1.18 -33.55 -4.38
C SER A 1173 2.02 -33.17 -5.59
N VAL A 1174 2.51 -31.93 -5.66
CA VAL A 1174 3.40 -31.48 -6.75
C VAL A 1174 4.72 -32.23 -6.74
N TYR A 1175 5.33 -32.42 -5.56
CA TYR A 1175 6.60 -33.14 -5.43
C TYR A 1175 6.51 -34.57 -5.96
N GLN A 1176 5.46 -35.32 -5.62
CA GLN A 1176 5.29 -36.70 -6.11
C GLN A 1176 5.18 -36.72 -7.64
N SER A 1177 4.36 -35.85 -8.23
CA SER A 1177 4.20 -35.80 -9.69
C SER A 1177 5.48 -35.37 -10.43
N LEU A 1178 6.26 -34.42 -9.88
CA LEU A 1178 7.52 -34.00 -10.49
C LEU A 1178 8.61 -35.07 -10.37
N LYS A 1179 8.66 -35.79 -9.25
CA LYS A 1179 9.62 -36.88 -9.01
C LYS A 1179 9.47 -38.03 -10.01
N GLU A 1180 8.24 -38.32 -10.43
CA GLU A 1180 7.96 -39.36 -11.43
C GLU A 1180 8.46 -39.00 -12.84
N ILE A 1181 8.48 -37.71 -13.19
CA ILE A 1181 8.89 -37.23 -14.52
C ILE A 1181 10.40 -36.97 -14.63
N THR A 1182 11.05 -36.72 -13.50
CA THR A 1182 12.51 -36.50 -13.44
C THR A 1182 13.32 -37.79 -13.33
N LYS A 1183 12.66 -38.93 -13.03
CA LYS A 1183 13.21 -40.28 -13.19
C LYS A 1183 13.18 -40.71 -14.65
#